data_AF-A0AA38MB14-F1
#
_entry.id   AF-A0AA38MB14-F1
#
_cell.length_a   1.000
_cell.length_b   1.000
_cell.length_c   1.000
_cell.angle_alpha   90.00
_cell.angle_beta   90.00
_cell.angle_gamma   90.00
#
_symmetry.space_group_name_H-M   'P 1'
#
loop_
_entity.id
_entity.type
_entity.pdbx_description
1 polymer ?
#
loop_
_entity_poly.entity_id
_entity_poly.type
_entity_poly.pdbx_seq_one_letter_code
_entity_poly.pdbx_strand_id
1 'polypeptide(L)'
;MPQLTSILEEASLPKDPNLYKTGFWGRAQVVHYAMSFLVSWLHCSEDARQALFQSPNFSVWLQRLVLEDPEPAVRREVCSAVYRLCLGVSASGDVLESSLVAPMLSELLLYLDKAESMGPQKFEAIPALEEGKEPYGPACRDYFWLVARLVDSLPEDLIKESLEDPQNCVVDINGLTNKIARSLLSRDYLETRHRTIDDDGLIGLLNLLTNLIKHRPPFQVSKQGQELLVEVFNFLFALPSPKLRHVPKCKSPRSRTASYDLLVELVKGAPQNYYILHEKLLKQHQPGPHSPYPWDYWPHEDGRSECGYVGLTNLGATCYMASCMQHLYMMPQARASILAANTEHSKHEPTLKELQRMFAYLLESERKAYNPRSFCKVYTMDHQPLNTAEQKDMAEFFIDLVSKLEEMTPALKTVVKKLFCGVLSNNVVSLDCDHVSRTLEEFYTVRCQVADMRNLYESLDEVTVKDTLEGDNMYTCSQCGKKVRAEKRACFKKLPHILCFNTMRYTFNMLTMLKEKVNTHFSFPLRLNMAGYVEKQLMPQHYQEDKLKQYEPEDEQYEYDLIGVTVHTGTADGGHYYSFIKDRTAGSRDKWFLFNDAEVKPFDPNQIAAECFGGEMTSKTYDSVTDKFMDFSFEKTNSAYMLFYERCPIVTPEGSESASTALESGDSLSNHPSSSSIATFELSKELEDWIWQDNMHFIQDKNIFEHTYFNFMWQICGYIPQTILPIEPDITQKAAQLSTSFFIETFIHAKEKPTMVQWVELVTKQFNACQEACIWFLEHMANDTWWPVQVLLKCPNQMVRQMFQRLCIHVIQRLKQSHSSLYLEIDRDIPASLKEDNKAIEPSKIGNASCVTKFIKTLLSLMEHGAKAHLKHLTEYFGFLYEFSKMGEEESKFLLAVGAIHSMVHFYLGQKANDFVDVSEGEEEEEVVALPNDKYKPASLDKMITLIASLVEKSRDSNVKLQLSEKDYGAVAEGKGFPFLYQQIKDNINLQQTRNLIHSLCRGNNQLAQSIICMISQAISRHSDTSQPFFKILTLLTESTAQGSGGSSSQPCFTQLVLQKVWEAAECCPYSALDWLALQVTRNRLVHQWVLSSMDSWLEHFLIAHSNQRVRNGM
;
A
#
# COMPACT_ATOMS: atom_id res chain seq x y z
N MET A 1 38.43 -8.67 46.46
CA MET A 1 38.04 -9.32 45.20
C MET A 1 37.30 -10.65 45.43
N PRO A 2 37.85 -11.68 46.11
CA PRO A 2 37.25 -13.02 46.14
C PRO A 2 35.81 -13.09 46.68
N GLN A 3 35.47 -12.27 47.68
CA GLN A 3 34.12 -12.21 48.24
C GLN A 3 33.10 -11.62 47.24
N LEU A 4 33.49 -10.57 46.51
CA LEU A 4 32.61 -9.92 45.54
C LEU A 4 32.36 -10.81 44.32
N THR A 5 33.41 -11.46 43.81
CA THR A 5 33.30 -12.43 42.71
C THR A 5 32.50 -13.65 43.12
N SER A 6 32.60 -14.11 44.37
CA SER A 6 31.74 -15.17 44.91
C SER A 6 30.27 -14.79 44.95
N ILE A 7 29.93 -13.53 45.25
CA ILE A 7 28.52 -13.05 45.21
C ILE A 7 27.99 -13.08 43.77
N LEU A 8 28.78 -12.60 42.80
CA LEU A 8 28.41 -12.60 41.39
C LEU A 8 28.31 -14.03 40.84
N GLU A 9 29.21 -14.92 41.26
CA GLU A 9 29.19 -16.33 40.90
C GLU A 9 27.93 -17.03 41.44
N GLU A 10 27.57 -16.82 42.71
CA GLU A 10 26.34 -17.36 43.27
C GLU A 10 25.10 -16.77 42.59
N ALA A 11 25.09 -15.47 42.33
CA ALA A 11 24.00 -14.81 41.62
C ALA A 11 23.85 -15.31 40.17
N SER A 12 24.92 -15.77 39.53
CA SER A 12 24.93 -16.32 38.16
C SER A 12 24.27 -17.70 38.02
N LEU A 13 23.97 -18.38 39.14
CA LEU A 13 23.34 -19.71 39.17
C LEU A 13 21.89 -19.62 39.68
N PRO A 14 20.91 -19.23 38.84
CA PRO A 14 19.52 -19.15 39.28
C PRO A 14 18.98 -20.55 39.59
N LYS A 15 18.63 -20.78 40.86
CA LYS A 15 18.08 -22.07 41.35
C LYS A 15 16.61 -22.29 40.95
N ASP A 16 15.85 -21.21 40.67
CA ASP A 16 14.50 -21.22 40.07
C ASP A 16 14.13 -19.79 39.63
N PRO A 17 13.69 -19.56 38.37
CA PRO A 17 13.27 -18.25 37.87
C PRO A 17 12.03 -17.63 38.56
N ASN A 18 11.18 -18.42 39.21
CA ASN A 18 9.96 -17.95 39.89
C ASN A 18 10.13 -17.72 41.40
N LEU A 19 11.31 -18.01 41.98
CA LEU A 19 11.44 -18.26 43.42
C LEU A 19 12.17 -17.18 44.22
N TYR A 20 12.68 -16.11 43.59
CA TYR A 20 13.45 -15.08 44.31
C TYR A 20 12.62 -13.88 44.76
N LYS A 21 11.91 -14.04 45.87
CA LYS A 21 11.63 -12.96 46.83
C LYS A 21 12.39 -13.21 48.12
N THR A 22 13.67 -12.84 48.17
CA THR A 22 14.43 -12.83 49.43
C THR A 22 14.25 -11.48 50.13
N GLY A 23 13.30 -11.41 51.07
CA GLY A 23 13.19 -10.39 52.10
C GLY A 23 13.05 -8.93 51.64
N PHE A 24 14.14 -8.29 51.21
CA PHE A 24 14.24 -6.84 50.97
C PHE A 24 14.82 -6.42 49.59
N TRP A 25 15.73 -7.21 48.98
CA TRP A 25 16.30 -6.93 47.66
C TRP A 25 16.11 -8.13 46.70
N GLY A 26 15.75 -7.84 45.44
CA GLY A 26 15.66 -8.84 44.37
C GLY A 26 17.03 -9.19 43.78
N ARG A 27 17.14 -10.34 43.09
CA ARG A 27 18.39 -10.80 42.45
C ARG A 27 19.00 -9.74 41.53
N ALA A 28 18.20 -9.11 40.68
CA ALA A 28 18.64 -8.01 39.82
C ALA A 28 19.25 -6.83 40.59
N GLN A 29 18.72 -6.50 41.78
CA GLN A 29 19.27 -5.44 42.63
C GLN A 29 20.61 -5.86 43.27
N VAL A 30 20.74 -7.12 43.69
CA VAL A 30 22.00 -7.66 44.20
C VAL A 30 23.08 -7.58 43.12
N VAL A 31 22.76 -8.02 41.90
CA VAL A 31 23.69 -7.93 40.75
C VAL A 31 24.03 -6.47 40.44
N HIS A 32 23.05 -5.56 40.41
CA HIS A 32 23.26 -4.13 40.19
C HIS A 32 24.24 -3.51 41.20
N TYR A 33 24.03 -3.73 42.49
CA TYR A 33 24.89 -3.15 43.53
C TYR A 33 26.29 -3.79 43.53
N ALA A 34 26.38 -5.10 43.32
CA ALA A 34 27.66 -5.80 43.22
C ALA A 34 28.48 -5.29 42.01
N MET A 35 27.85 -5.16 40.85
CA MET A 35 28.47 -4.62 39.64
C MET A 35 28.83 -3.15 39.79
N SER A 36 27.97 -2.33 40.41
CA SER A 36 28.26 -0.91 40.65
C SER A 36 29.45 -0.72 41.58
N PHE A 37 29.54 -1.51 42.65
CA PHE A 37 30.70 -1.50 43.54
C PHE A 37 31.97 -1.98 42.81
N LEU A 38 31.87 -3.01 41.97
CA LEU A 38 32.98 -3.49 41.15
C LEU A 38 33.51 -2.38 40.23
N VAL A 39 32.62 -1.68 39.52
CA VAL A 39 32.98 -0.54 38.65
C VAL A 39 33.74 0.53 39.43
N SER A 40 33.18 1.01 40.54
CA SER A 40 33.82 2.06 41.35
C SER A 40 35.17 1.63 41.91
N TRP A 41 35.30 0.37 42.37
CA TRP A 41 36.55 -0.12 42.92
C TRP A 41 37.66 -0.20 41.86
N LEU A 42 37.34 -0.70 40.67
CA LEU A 42 38.32 -0.86 39.58
C LEU A 42 38.79 0.49 39.03
N HIS A 43 37.94 1.52 39.05
CA HIS A 43 38.34 2.89 38.68
C HIS A 43 39.31 3.51 39.69
N CYS A 44 39.33 3.02 40.94
CA CYS A 44 40.17 3.58 42.01
C CYS A 44 41.43 2.75 42.32
N SER A 45 41.59 1.53 41.79
CA SER A 45 42.68 0.62 42.19
C SER A 45 43.22 -0.21 41.02
N GLU A 46 44.51 -0.08 40.73
CA GLU A 46 45.21 -0.90 39.73
C GLU A 46 45.36 -2.37 40.15
N ASP A 47 45.66 -2.63 41.41
CA ASP A 47 45.72 -3.99 41.95
C ASP A 47 44.37 -4.71 41.79
N ALA A 48 43.25 -3.99 41.97
CA ALA A 48 41.92 -4.54 41.74
C ALA A 48 41.70 -4.92 40.26
N ARG A 49 42.24 -4.14 39.31
CA ARG A 49 42.14 -4.42 37.87
C ARG A 49 42.85 -5.71 37.49
N GLN A 50 44.06 -5.93 37.99
CA GLN A 50 44.78 -7.18 37.77
C GLN A 50 44.11 -8.37 38.48
N ALA A 51 43.60 -8.16 39.70
CA ALA A 51 42.95 -9.19 40.49
C ALA A 51 41.62 -9.69 39.91
N LEU A 52 40.93 -8.91 39.07
CA LEU A 52 39.65 -9.31 38.46
C LEU A 52 39.85 -10.50 37.50
N PHE A 53 40.77 -10.37 36.54
CA PHE A 53 41.02 -11.41 35.53
C PHE A 53 41.70 -12.64 36.13
N GLN A 54 42.39 -12.48 37.27
CA GLN A 54 42.96 -13.60 38.04
C GLN A 54 41.95 -14.26 38.97
N SER A 55 40.73 -13.72 39.09
CA SER A 55 39.72 -14.28 39.99
C SER A 55 39.22 -15.64 39.48
N PRO A 56 39.03 -16.63 40.38
CA PRO A 56 38.54 -17.95 39.98
C PRO A 56 37.13 -17.81 39.37
N ASN A 57 36.87 -18.59 38.32
CA ASN A 57 35.58 -18.64 37.63
C ASN A 57 35.10 -17.31 37.01
N PHE A 58 35.98 -16.30 36.86
CA PHE A 58 35.65 -15.01 36.23
C PHE A 58 34.88 -15.19 34.91
N SER A 59 35.48 -15.96 34.00
CA SER A 59 34.91 -16.24 32.68
C SER A 59 33.53 -16.89 32.76
N VAL A 60 33.36 -17.81 33.72
CA VAL A 60 32.16 -18.64 33.85
C VAL A 60 30.97 -17.83 34.36
N TRP A 61 31.15 -17.06 35.43
CA TRP A 61 30.04 -16.27 35.96
C TRP A 61 29.71 -15.09 35.04
N LEU A 62 30.71 -14.53 34.34
CA LEU A 62 30.48 -13.45 33.38
C LEU A 62 29.65 -13.97 32.20
N GLN A 63 30.05 -15.09 31.57
CA GLN A 63 29.29 -15.73 30.49
C GLN A 63 27.84 -16.00 30.90
N ARG A 64 27.64 -16.54 32.10
CA ARG A 64 26.28 -16.82 32.63
C ARG A 64 25.44 -15.55 32.74
N LEU A 65 26.00 -14.48 33.32
CA LEU A 65 25.25 -13.24 33.55
C LEU A 65 24.97 -12.45 32.26
N VAL A 66 25.85 -12.51 31.25
CA VAL A 66 25.69 -11.73 30.00
C VAL A 66 24.89 -12.45 28.90
N LEU A 67 24.87 -13.79 28.91
CA LEU A 67 24.24 -14.59 27.84
C LEU A 67 23.17 -15.57 28.35
N GLU A 68 23.46 -16.29 29.44
CA GLU A 68 22.62 -17.42 29.90
C GLU A 68 21.55 -17.01 30.91
N ASP A 69 21.69 -15.81 31.49
CA ASP A 69 20.77 -15.31 32.48
C ASP A 69 19.38 -15.19 31.87
N PRO A 70 18.35 -15.79 32.48
CA PRO A 70 17.04 -15.78 31.88
C PRO A 70 16.30 -14.45 32.10
N GLU A 71 16.75 -13.59 33.02
CA GLU A 71 16.13 -12.29 33.30
C GLU A 71 16.77 -11.17 32.46
N PRO A 72 16.03 -10.53 31.53
CA PRO A 72 16.61 -9.50 30.67
C PRO A 72 17.16 -8.27 31.41
N ALA A 73 16.56 -7.91 32.54
CA ALA A 73 17.02 -6.81 33.37
C ALA A 73 18.43 -7.06 33.93
N VAL A 74 18.74 -8.30 34.29
CA VAL A 74 20.07 -8.69 34.80
C VAL A 74 21.11 -8.60 33.71
N ARG A 75 20.85 -9.20 32.53
CA ARG A 75 21.78 -9.12 31.38
C ARG A 75 22.11 -7.68 31.02
N ARG A 76 21.08 -6.84 30.86
CA ARG A 76 21.25 -5.43 30.50
C ARG A 76 22.08 -4.66 31.52
N GLU A 77 21.83 -4.87 32.81
CA GLU A 77 22.59 -4.22 33.87
C GLU A 77 24.06 -4.66 33.87
N VAL A 78 24.32 -5.96 33.74
CA VAL A 78 25.68 -6.51 33.73
C VAL A 78 26.43 -6.01 32.51
N CYS A 79 25.85 -6.09 31.31
CA CYS A 79 26.48 -5.57 30.09
C CYS A 79 26.76 -4.06 30.20
N SER A 80 25.82 -3.27 30.73
CA SER A 80 26.02 -1.83 30.94
C SER A 80 27.10 -1.53 31.98
N ALA A 81 27.19 -2.34 33.04
CA ALA A 81 28.22 -2.19 34.06
C ALA A 81 29.62 -2.60 33.55
N VAL A 82 29.73 -3.68 32.76
CA VAL A 82 30.99 -4.08 32.12
C VAL A 82 31.46 -3.00 31.14
N TYR A 83 30.56 -2.39 30.38
CA TYR A 83 30.92 -1.26 29.52
C TYR A 83 31.45 -0.06 30.33
N ARG A 84 30.76 0.34 31.40
CA ARG A 84 31.21 1.41 32.32
C ARG A 84 32.56 1.09 32.97
N LEU A 85 32.78 -0.17 33.34
CA LEU A 85 34.05 -0.66 33.89
C LEU A 85 35.20 -0.40 32.91
N CYS A 86 35.01 -0.68 31.63
CA CYS A 86 36.03 -0.51 30.61
C CYS A 86 36.35 0.97 30.27
N LEU A 87 35.39 1.89 30.45
CA LEU A 87 35.50 3.31 30.08
C LEU A 87 36.01 4.24 31.18
N GLY A 88 36.47 3.72 32.33
CA GLY A 88 36.80 4.53 33.50
C GLY A 88 37.75 5.71 33.22
N VAL A 89 37.31 6.92 33.57
CA VAL A 89 38.17 8.09 33.72
C VAL A 89 38.63 8.12 35.17
N SER A 90 39.93 8.34 35.42
CA SER A 90 40.42 8.42 36.80
C SER A 90 39.77 9.61 37.55
N ALA A 91 39.83 9.61 38.88
CA ALA A 91 39.35 10.74 39.69
C ALA A 91 40.09 12.08 39.39
N SER A 92 41.22 12.04 38.68
CA SER A 92 41.98 13.23 38.23
C SER A 92 41.60 13.73 36.83
N GLY A 93 40.70 13.03 36.12
CA GLY A 93 40.33 13.39 34.75
C GLY A 93 41.29 12.84 33.67
N ASP A 94 42.32 12.09 34.07
CA ASP A 94 43.24 11.43 33.14
C ASP A 94 42.64 10.12 32.62
N VAL A 95 42.81 9.86 31.32
CA VAL A 95 42.52 8.55 30.71
C VAL A 95 43.47 7.53 31.35
N LEU A 96 42.92 6.48 31.96
CA LEU A 96 43.72 5.41 32.58
C LEU A 96 44.73 4.85 31.57
N GLU A 97 46.04 4.92 31.86
CA GLU A 97 47.14 4.47 30.99
C GLU A 97 47.04 2.99 30.57
N SER A 98 46.26 2.17 31.29
CA SER A 98 45.98 0.76 30.97
C SER A 98 44.47 0.53 30.82
N SER A 99 43.96 0.77 29.61
CA SER A 99 42.57 0.54 29.23
C SER A 99 42.17 -0.94 29.40
N LEU A 100 41.08 -1.18 30.13
CA LEU A 100 40.50 -2.53 30.31
C LEU A 100 39.71 -3.02 29.08
N VAL A 101 39.55 -2.18 28.06
CA VAL A 101 38.76 -2.48 26.86
C VAL A 101 39.29 -3.71 26.14
N ALA A 102 40.58 -3.75 25.80
CA ALA A 102 41.15 -4.85 25.01
C ALA A 102 41.18 -6.20 25.77
N PRO A 103 41.63 -6.27 27.04
CA PRO A 103 41.55 -7.52 27.81
C PRO A 103 40.11 -8.02 28.02
N MET A 104 39.16 -7.13 28.32
CA MET A 104 37.75 -7.50 28.48
C MET A 104 37.12 -7.97 27.16
N LEU A 105 37.43 -7.30 26.05
CA LEU A 105 36.97 -7.71 24.73
C LEU A 105 37.52 -9.10 24.36
N SER A 106 38.81 -9.36 24.60
CA SER A 106 39.43 -10.66 24.38
C SER A 106 38.70 -11.77 25.15
N GLU A 107 38.35 -11.53 26.41
CA GLU A 107 37.57 -12.46 27.23
C GLU A 107 36.16 -12.70 26.68
N LEU A 108 35.43 -11.63 26.33
CA LEU A 108 34.07 -11.73 25.80
C LEU A 108 34.03 -12.48 24.47
N LEU A 109 35.04 -12.31 23.61
CA LEU A 109 35.14 -13.01 22.32
C LEU A 109 35.23 -14.55 22.46
N LEU A 110 35.62 -15.07 23.63
CA LEU A 110 35.55 -16.51 23.93
C LEU A 110 34.11 -17.04 23.95
N TYR A 111 33.12 -16.16 24.17
CA TYR A 111 31.70 -16.52 24.22
C TYR A 111 30.99 -16.39 22.86
N LEU A 112 31.69 -15.91 21.84
CA LEU A 112 31.12 -15.58 20.53
C LEU A 112 30.44 -16.80 19.87
N ASP A 113 31.06 -17.98 19.91
CA ASP A 113 30.52 -19.21 19.29
C ASP A 113 29.21 -19.65 19.96
N LYS A 114 29.07 -19.37 21.26
CA LYS A 114 27.82 -19.60 22.00
C LYS A 114 26.77 -18.55 21.65
N ALA A 115 27.17 -17.29 21.52
CA ALA A 115 26.25 -16.20 21.18
C ALA A 115 25.70 -16.32 19.75
N GLU A 116 26.53 -16.73 18.78
CA GLU A 116 26.10 -16.91 17.38
C GLU A 116 25.20 -18.14 17.17
N SER A 117 25.32 -19.18 18.00
CA SER A 117 24.46 -20.37 17.94
C SER A 117 23.09 -20.18 18.61
N MET A 118 22.85 -19.05 19.30
CA MET A 118 21.53 -18.72 19.85
C MET A 118 20.53 -18.38 18.73
N GLY A 119 19.32 -18.93 18.84
CA GLY A 119 18.19 -18.66 17.97
C GLY A 119 16.99 -18.05 18.72
N PRO A 120 15.93 -17.64 18.00
CA PRO A 120 14.73 -17.07 18.61
C PRO A 120 14.09 -18.03 19.61
N GLN A 121 13.66 -17.51 20.76
CA GLN A 121 12.94 -18.33 21.77
C GLN A 121 11.58 -18.78 21.22
N LYS A 122 11.27 -20.08 21.33
CA LYS A 122 10.00 -20.64 20.82
C LYS A 122 8.81 -20.15 21.65
N PHE A 123 7.82 -19.54 21.00
CA PHE A 123 6.59 -19.00 21.61
C PHE A 123 5.71 -20.03 22.34
N GLU A 124 5.93 -21.32 22.13
CA GLU A 124 5.09 -22.39 22.70
C GLU A 124 5.22 -22.54 24.24
N ALA A 125 6.24 -21.92 24.84
CA ALA A 125 6.55 -22.12 26.26
C ALA A 125 6.17 -20.94 27.19
N ILE A 126 5.59 -19.84 26.68
CA ILE A 126 5.39 -18.61 27.47
C ILE A 126 3.92 -18.17 27.37
N PRO A 127 3.17 -18.05 28.49
CA PRO A 127 1.82 -17.48 28.47
C PRO A 127 1.88 -16.04 27.96
N ALA A 128 0.84 -15.63 27.22
CA ALA A 128 0.70 -14.35 26.52
C ALA A 128 1.61 -13.24 27.11
N LEU A 129 2.72 -12.98 26.41
CA LEU A 129 3.59 -11.86 26.74
C LEU A 129 2.73 -10.59 26.76
N GLU A 130 2.75 -9.85 27.87
CA GLU A 130 2.27 -8.47 27.86
C GLU A 130 3.03 -7.72 26.76
N GLU A 131 2.30 -7.04 25.87
CA GLU A 131 2.88 -6.29 24.76
C GLU A 131 4.06 -5.43 25.23
N GLY A 132 5.24 -5.65 24.62
CA GLY A 132 6.44 -4.83 24.85
C GLY A 132 7.45 -5.35 25.87
N LYS A 133 7.25 -6.51 26.52
CA LYS A 133 8.26 -7.12 27.40
C LYS A 133 9.12 -8.17 26.67
N GLU A 134 10.44 -8.08 26.85
CA GLU A 134 11.42 -9.04 26.30
C GLU A 134 11.19 -10.44 26.92
N PRO A 135 11.24 -11.52 26.12
CA PRO A 135 10.94 -12.85 26.61
C PRO A 135 11.99 -13.32 27.62
N TYR A 136 11.52 -14.12 28.58
CA TYR A 136 12.33 -14.67 29.65
C TYR A 136 13.12 -15.89 29.15
N GLY A 137 14.42 -15.91 29.38
CA GLY A 137 15.34 -16.96 28.92
C GLY A 137 16.66 -16.40 28.40
N PRO A 138 17.66 -17.26 28.10
CA PRO A 138 18.94 -16.86 27.52
C PRO A 138 18.78 -16.04 26.24
N ALA A 139 19.61 -15.00 26.06
CA ALA A 139 19.59 -14.17 24.86
C ALA A 139 20.96 -13.52 24.60
N CYS A 140 21.26 -13.26 23.32
CA CYS A 140 22.55 -12.69 22.89
C CYS A 140 22.51 -11.18 22.60
N ARG A 141 21.34 -10.55 22.70
CA ARG A 141 21.14 -9.13 22.34
C ARG A 141 22.05 -8.17 23.11
N ASP A 142 22.01 -8.21 24.44
CA ASP A 142 22.80 -7.31 25.29
C ASP A 142 24.30 -7.61 25.19
N TYR A 143 24.67 -8.89 24.97
CA TYR A 143 26.05 -9.30 24.72
C TYR A 143 26.61 -8.69 23.44
N PHE A 144 25.90 -8.82 22.30
CA PHE A 144 26.36 -8.21 21.04
C PHE A 144 26.42 -6.69 21.12
N TRP A 145 25.49 -6.06 21.84
CA TRP A 145 25.56 -4.62 22.13
C TRP A 145 26.84 -4.25 22.89
N LEU A 146 27.20 -5.00 23.93
CA LEU A 146 28.42 -4.77 24.70
C LEU A 146 29.67 -4.94 23.85
N VAL A 147 29.79 -6.06 23.13
CA VAL A 147 30.96 -6.36 22.29
C VAL A 147 31.14 -5.31 21.20
N ALA A 148 30.05 -4.93 20.52
CA ALA A 148 30.05 -3.87 19.51
C ALA A 148 30.55 -2.53 20.08
N ARG A 149 30.08 -2.15 21.28
CA ARG A 149 30.49 -0.90 21.95
C ARG A 149 31.95 -0.91 22.39
N LEU A 150 32.46 -2.06 22.83
CA LEU A 150 33.88 -2.20 23.19
C LEU A 150 34.77 -2.13 21.94
N VAL A 151 34.38 -2.73 20.82
CA VAL A 151 35.08 -2.59 19.53
C VAL A 151 35.13 -1.12 19.09
N ASP A 152 34.03 -0.39 19.18
CA ASP A 152 33.98 1.05 18.88
C ASP A 152 34.88 1.90 19.81
N SER A 153 35.17 1.40 21.02
CA SER A 153 35.94 2.10 22.06
C SER A 153 37.42 1.70 22.10
N LEU A 154 37.91 0.92 21.12
CA LEU A 154 39.32 0.51 21.06
C LEU A 154 40.25 1.72 20.79
N PRO A 155 41.39 1.84 21.51
CA PRO A 155 42.40 2.86 21.24
C PRO A 155 43.00 2.78 19.83
N GLU A 156 43.26 3.93 19.19
CA GLU A 156 43.82 4.00 17.83
C GLU A 156 45.17 3.28 17.68
N ASP A 157 46.02 3.30 18.71
CA ASP A 157 47.34 2.65 18.67
C ASP A 157 47.21 1.12 18.59
N LEU A 158 46.27 0.52 19.33
CA LEU A 158 45.99 -0.91 19.26
C LEU A 158 45.34 -1.32 17.95
N ILE A 159 44.54 -0.44 17.35
CA ILE A 159 43.97 -0.65 16.02
C ILE A 159 45.09 -0.69 14.98
N LYS A 160 46.03 0.25 15.02
CA LYS A 160 47.19 0.25 14.10
C LYS A 160 48.05 -0.99 14.29
N GLU A 161 48.37 -1.36 15.53
CA GLU A 161 49.12 -2.57 15.84
C GLU A 161 48.42 -3.84 15.30
N SER A 162 47.09 -3.94 15.48
CA SER A 162 46.31 -5.06 14.93
C SER A 162 46.34 -5.13 13.40
N LEU A 163 46.42 -3.99 12.72
CA LEU A 163 46.45 -3.93 11.25
C LEU A 163 47.85 -4.18 10.67
N GLU A 164 48.91 -3.82 11.41
CA GLU A 164 50.31 -3.95 10.98
C GLU A 164 50.96 -5.28 11.41
N ASP A 165 50.67 -5.78 12.61
CA ASP A 165 51.14 -7.08 13.13
C ASP A 165 49.99 -7.92 13.74
N PRO A 166 49.19 -8.60 12.90
CA PRO A 166 48.05 -9.38 13.35
C PRO A 166 48.42 -10.57 14.26
N GLN A 167 49.67 -11.06 14.22
CA GLN A 167 50.08 -12.27 14.93
C GLN A 167 50.38 -12.03 16.42
N ASN A 168 50.63 -10.78 16.81
CA ASN A 168 51.09 -10.43 18.16
C ASN A 168 50.16 -9.44 18.89
N CYS A 169 49.01 -9.12 18.31
CA CYS A 169 48.03 -8.19 18.88
C CYS A 169 47.04 -8.89 19.84
N VAL A 170 46.49 -8.13 20.79
CA VAL A 170 45.51 -8.64 21.78
C VAL A 170 44.16 -8.99 21.11
N VAL A 171 43.80 -8.27 20.05
CA VAL A 171 42.56 -8.48 19.28
C VAL A 171 42.86 -8.27 17.80
N ASP A 172 42.83 -9.35 17.00
CA ASP A 172 42.98 -9.29 15.54
C ASP A 172 41.66 -8.83 14.89
N ILE A 173 41.58 -7.54 14.55
CA ILE A 173 40.40 -6.92 13.93
C ILE A 173 40.12 -7.55 12.56
N ASN A 174 41.14 -7.82 11.75
CA ASN A 174 40.94 -8.34 10.40
C ASN A 174 40.53 -9.82 10.43
N GLY A 175 41.14 -10.64 11.29
CA GLY A 175 40.74 -12.03 11.52
C GLY A 175 39.33 -12.14 12.10
N LEU A 176 38.98 -11.27 13.06
CA LEU A 176 37.64 -11.19 13.62
C LEU A 176 36.62 -10.78 12.56
N THR A 177 36.91 -9.77 11.74
CA THR A 177 36.06 -9.34 10.61
C THR A 177 35.77 -10.52 9.67
N ASN A 178 36.81 -11.29 9.30
CA ASN A 178 36.67 -12.49 8.48
C ASN A 178 35.86 -13.61 9.15
N LYS A 179 35.96 -13.77 10.47
CA LYS A 179 35.16 -14.76 11.23
C LYS A 179 33.69 -14.36 11.23
N ILE A 180 33.37 -13.13 11.62
CA ILE A 180 31.99 -12.63 11.70
C ILE A 180 31.32 -12.62 10.32
N ALA A 181 32.03 -12.22 9.26
CA ALA A 181 31.51 -12.28 7.89
C ALA A 181 31.12 -13.71 7.48
N ARG A 182 31.93 -14.72 7.83
CA ARG A 182 31.61 -16.14 7.57
C ARG A 182 30.40 -16.60 8.38
N SER A 183 30.35 -16.30 9.68
CA SER A 183 29.21 -16.64 10.54
C SER A 183 27.90 -16.05 10.03
N LEU A 184 27.94 -14.82 9.52
CA LEU A 184 26.78 -14.14 8.94
C LEU A 184 26.28 -14.83 7.65
N LEU A 185 27.20 -15.21 6.76
CA LEU A 185 26.88 -15.93 5.52
C LEU A 185 26.30 -17.31 5.81
N SER A 186 26.88 -18.05 6.76
CA SER A 186 26.45 -19.42 7.11
C SER A 186 25.20 -19.49 8.00
N ARG A 187 24.76 -18.38 8.59
CA ARG A 187 23.57 -18.36 9.47
C ARG A 187 22.31 -18.78 8.72
N ASP A 188 21.48 -19.60 9.35
CA ASP A 188 20.19 -20.03 8.80
C ASP A 188 19.18 -18.88 8.67
N TYR A 189 18.13 -19.11 7.90
CA TYR A 189 17.01 -18.17 7.73
C TYR A 189 16.00 -18.34 8.88
N LEU A 190 16.32 -17.75 10.04
CA LEU A 190 15.50 -17.90 11.25
C LEU A 190 14.29 -16.96 11.27
N GLU A 191 14.37 -15.80 10.60
CA GLU A 191 13.25 -14.88 10.45
C GLU A 191 12.21 -15.47 9.47
N THR A 192 11.05 -15.86 9.99
CA THR A 192 10.00 -16.55 9.22
C THR A 192 9.19 -15.60 8.33
N ARG A 193 8.52 -16.17 7.33
CA ARG A 193 7.61 -15.47 6.40
C ARG A 193 6.40 -14.85 7.11
N HIS A 194 5.87 -15.54 8.11
CA HIS A 194 4.71 -15.09 8.90
C HIS A 194 5.10 -15.10 10.39
N ARG A 195 4.59 -14.14 11.16
CA ARG A 195 4.96 -13.93 12.58
C ARG A 195 6.47 -13.84 12.78
N THR A 196 7.11 -12.97 11.99
CA THR A 196 8.56 -12.77 12.03
C THR A 196 8.98 -12.38 13.44
N ILE A 197 9.85 -13.19 14.05
CA ILE A 197 10.51 -12.90 15.32
C ILE A 197 11.90 -12.38 15.01
N ASP A 198 12.33 -11.36 15.73
CA ASP A 198 13.68 -10.82 15.60
C ASP A 198 14.73 -11.91 15.82
N ASP A 199 15.67 -12.00 14.89
CA ASP A 199 16.86 -12.80 15.05
C ASP A 199 17.97 -11.96 15.71
N ASP A 200 18.00 -11.92 17.04
CA ASP A 200 18.98 -11.13 17.81
C ASP A 200 20.44 -11.55 17.52
N GLY A 201 20.67 -12.80 17.11
CA GLY A 201 22.00 -13.28 16.68
C GLY A 201 22.41 -12.68 15.33
N LEU A 202 21.50 -12.69 14.34
CA LEU A 202 21.72 -12.04 13.04
C LEU A 202 21.96 -10.53 13.20
N ILE A 203 21.08 -9.86 13.94
CA ILE A 203 21.17 -8.42 14.24
C ILE A 203 22.49 -8.11 14.95
N GLY A 204 22.88 -8.95 15.91
CA GLY A 204 24.13 -8.83 16.64
C GLY A 204 25.37 -8.95 15.76
N LEU A 205 25.40 -9.96 14.87
CA LEU A 205 26.49 -10.15 13.92
C LEU A 205 26.60 -9.00 12.92
N LEU A 206 25.48 -8.50 12.37
CA LEU A 206 25.44 -7.34 11.47
C LEU A 206 26.01 -6.09 12.14
N ASN A 207 25.56 -5.80 13.37
CA ASN A 207 26.03 -4.65 14.13
C ASN A 207 27.51 -4.78 14.51
N LEU A 208 27.95 -5.95 14.99
CA LEU A 208 29.35 -6.17 15.32
C LEU A 208 30.24 -5.99 14.09
N LEU A 209 29.84 -6.54 12.93
CA LEU A 209 30.58 -6.38 11.68
C LEU A 209 30.63 -4.91 11.24
N THR A 210 29.53 -4.17 11.37
CA THR A 210 29.49 -2.73 11.08
C THR A 210 30.54 -1.97 11.90
N ASN A 211 30.63 -2.24 13.20
CA ASN A 211 31.61 -1.59 14.07
C ASN A 211 33.06 -1.99 13.76
N LEU A 212 33.30 -3.23 13.33
CA LEU A 212 34.61 -3.67 12.86
C LEU A 212 35.03 -2.97 11.56
N ILE A 213 34.11 -2.80 10.60
CA ILE A 213 34.40 -2.14 9.31
C ILE A 213 34.72 -0.63 9.49
N LYS A 214 34.18 0.04 10.53
CA LYS A 214 34.52 1.44 10.83
C LYS A 214 36.02 1.68 11.00
N HIS A 215 36.76 0.67 11.47
CA HIS A 215 38.21 0.71 11.65
C HIS A 215 39.00 0.46 10.34
N ARG A 216 38.31 0.36 9.20
CA ARG A 216 38.85 0.16 7.84
C ARG A 216 39.85 -1.01 7.71
N PRO A 217 39.46 -2.24 8.11
CA PRO A 217 40.29 -3.41 7.88
C PRO A 217 40.47 -3.66 6.37
N PRO A 218 41.60 -4.25 5.92
CA PRO A 218 41.83 -4.60 4.51
C PRO A 218 40.71 -5.44 3.89
N PHE A 219 39.99 -6.21 4.71
CA PHE A 219 38.79 -6.94 4.32
C PHE A 219 37.76 -6.09 3.57
N GLN A 220 37.54 -4.82 3.95
CA GLN A 220 36.50 -3.96 3.36
C GLN A 220 36.64 -3.84 1.83
N VAL A 221 37.87 -3.69 1.34
CA VAL A 221 38.19 -3.53 -0.09
C VAL A 221 38.59 -4.85 -0.77
N SER A 222 38.62 -5.95 -0.02
CA SER A 222 38.96 -7.26 -0.55
C SER A 222 37.82 -7.83 -1.41
N LYS A 223 38.13 -8.86 -2.21
CA LYS A 223 37.11 -9.59 -2.96
C LYS A 223 36.06 -10.23 -2.04
N GLN A 224 36.47 -10.73 -0.86
CA GLN A 224 35.52 -11.27 0.12
C GLN A 224 34.60 -10.18 0.69
N GLY A 225 35.12 -8.96 0.93
CA GLY A 225 34.30 -7.82 1.34
C GLY A 225 33.28 -7.41 0.29
N GLN A 226 33.66 -7.45 -0.99
CA GLN A 226 32.75 -7.20 -2.12
C GLN A 226 31.68 -8.28 -2.26
N GLU A 227 32.04 -9.56 -2.12
CA GLU A 227 31.09 -10.68 -2.10
C GLU A 227 30.10 -10.53 -0.94
N LEU A 228 30.58 -10.19 0.26
CA LEU A 228 29.74 -9.90 1.42
C LEU A 228 28.77 -8.75 1.14
N LEU A 229 29.22 -7.65 0.53
CA LEU A 229 28.35 -6.52 0.18
C LEU A 229 27.19 -6.96 -0.73
N VAL A 230 27.46 -7.83 -1.69
CA VAL A 230 26.42 -8.39 -2.58
C VAL A 230 25.45 -9.27 -1.80
N GLU A 231 25.95 -10.10 -0.89
CA GLU A 231 25.10 -10.96 -0.06
C GLU A 231 24.27 -10.18 0.95
N VAL A 232 24.80 -9.14 1.58
CA VAL A 232 24.03 -8.25 2.47
C VAL A 232 22.93 -7.51 1.70
N PHE A 233 23.19 -7.11 0.45
CA PHE A 233 22.12 -6.60 -0.42
C PHE A 233 21.04 -7.68 -0.68
N ASN A 234 21.44 -8.93 -0.92
CA ASN A 234 20.49 -10.04 -1.09
C ASN A 234 19.73 -10.36 0.22
N PHE A 235 20.36 -10.17 1.39
CA PHE A 235 19.70 -10.31 2.68
C PHE A 235 18.55 -9.32 2.87
N LEU A 236 18.55 -8.20 2.16
CA LEU A 236 17.49 -7.18 2.20
C LEU A 236 16.46 -7.33 1.07
N PHE A 237 16.91 -7.74 -0.13
CA PHE A 237 16.13 -7.57 -1.36
C PHE A 237 16.00 -8.82 -2.24
N ALA A 238 16.54 -9.98 -1.82
CA ALA A 238 16.26 -11.23 -2.53
C ALA A 238 14.76 -11.54 -2.48
N LEU A 239 14.15 -11.69 -3.66
CA LEU A 239 12.72 -11.96 -3.78
C LEU A 239 12.44 -13.46 -3.62
N PRO A 240 11.43 -13.85 -2.82
CA PRO A 240 11.10 -15.25 -2.64
C PRO A 240 10.44 -15.83 -3.89
N SER A 241 10.61 -17.13 -4.05
CA SER A 241 10.02 -17.91 -5.14
C SER A 241 9.46 -19.23 -4.60
N PRO A 242 8.65 -19.98 -5.37
CA PRO A 242 8.16 -21.29 -4.95
C PRO A 242 9.24 -22.23 -4.40
N LYS A 243 10.46 -22.15 -4.96
CA LYS A 243 11.62 -22.97 -4.56
C LYS A 243 12.42 -22.39 -3.38
N LEU A 244 12.42 -21.06 -3.22
CA LEU A 244 13.17 -20.34 -2.20
C LEU A 244 12.22 -19.42 -1.43
N ARG A 245 11.33 -20.00 -0.62
CA ARG A 245 10.30 -19.26 0.12
C ARG A 245 10.81 -18.49 1.35
N HIS A 246 12.03 -18.75 1.78
CA HIS A 246 12.60 -18.24 3.03
C HIS A 246 13.38 -16.93 2.87
N VAL A 247 13.67 -16.47 1.65
CA VAL A 247 14.32 -15.18 1.41
C VAL A 247 13.31 -14.02 1.50
N PRO A 248 13.73 -12.77 1.76
CA PRO A 248 15.08 -12.34 2.15
C PRO A 248 15.45 -12.78 3.58
N LYS A 249 16.74 -12.70 3.94
CA LYS A 249 17.23 -13.11 5.28
C LYS A 249 16.82 -12.11 6.37
N CYS A 250 16.80 -10.81 6.04
CA CYS A 250 16.42 -9.72 6.93
C CYS A 250 15.00 -9.23 6.60
N LYS A 251 14.03 -9.69 7.39
CA LYS A 251 12.60 -9.34 7.29
C LYS A 251 12.16 -8.41 8.41
N SER A 252 12.73 -8.53 9.62
CA SER A 252 12.39 -7.67 10.76
C SER A 252 12.90 -6.23 10.57
N PRO A 253 12.20 -5.21 11.09
CA PRO A 253 12.68 -3.82 11.01
C PRO A 253 14.09 -3.63 11.60
N ARG A 254 14.42 -4.39 12.67
CA ARG A 254 15.75 -4.32 13.32
C ARG A 254 16.84 -4.97 12.47
N SER A 255 16.60 -6.13 11.85
CA SER A 255 17.60 -6.78 10.98
C SER A 255 17.82 -6.00 9.68
N ARG A 256 16.75 -5.40 9.13
CA ARG A 256 16.83 -4.51 7.96
C ARG A 256 17.66 -3.27 8.25
N THR A 257 17.40 -2.58 9.37
CA THR A 257 18.18 -1.41 9.79
C THR A 257 19.65 -1.74 9.97
N ALA A 258 19.97 -2.82 10.70
CA ALA A 258 21.37 -3.26 10.89
C ALA A 258 22.08 -3.62 9.57
N SER A 259 21.35 -4.17 8.60
CA SER A 259 21.89 -4.46 7.27
C SER A 259 22.14 -3.20 6.43
N TYR A 260 21.25 -2.19 6.51
CA TYR A 260 21.48 -0.90 5.87
C TYR A 260 22.72 -0.20 6.45
N ASP A 261 22.86 -0.18 7.77
CA ASP A 261 24.03 0.39 8.45
C ASP A 261 25.33 -0.29 8.00
N LEU A 262 25.31 -1.63 7.89
CA LEU A 262 26.45 -2.40 7.38
C LEU A 262 26.78 -2.05 5.92
N LEU A 263 25.77 -1.95 5.03
CA LEU A 263 25.99 -1.56 3.64
C LEU A 263 26.61 -0.16 3.52
N VAL A 264 26.10 0.81 4.30
CA VAL A 264 26.62 2.19 4.35
C VAL A 264 28.08 2.19 4.77
N GLU A 265 28.45 1.45 5.82
CA GLU A 265 29.83 1.40 6.29
C GLU A 265 30.75 0.63 5.31
N LEU A 266 30.26 -0.42 4.64
CA LEU A 266 31.03 -1.15 3.62
C LEU A 266 31.40 -0.30 2.39
N VAL A 267 30.59 0.69 2.01
CA VAL A 267 30.88 1.58 0.87
C VAL A 267 31.59 2.87 1.24
N LYS A 268 31.61 3.24 2.53
CA LYS A 268 32.17 4.50 3.01
C LYS A 268 33.67 4.58 2.75
N GLY A 269 34.07 5.58 1.97
CA GLY A 269 35.45 5.75 1.53
C GLY A 269 35.97 4.65 0.58
N ALA A 270 35.10 3.81 0.02
CA ALA A 270 35.45 2.68 -0.84
C ALA A 270 34.75 2.79 -2.21
N PRO A 271 35.39 3.42 -3.23
CA PRO A 271 34.77 3.69 -4.53
C PRO A 271 34.24 2.43 -5.25
N GLN A 272 35.03 1.35 -5.27
CA GLN A 272 34.64 0.11 -5.94
C GLN A 272 33.39 -0.53 -5.33
N ASN A 273 33.29 -0.54 -4.01
CA ASN A 273 32.12 -1.05 -3.29
C ASN A 273 30.89 -0.19 -3.58
N TYR A 274 31.06 1.14 -3.62
CA TYR A 274 29.98 2.04 -4.01
C TYR A 274 29.49 1.78 -5.44
N TYR A 275 30.38 1.56 -6.42
CA TYR A 275 29.96 1.23 -7.79
C TYR A 275 29.10 -0.04 -7.85
N ILE A 276 29.49 -1.10 -7.13
CA ILE A 276 28.72 -2.36 -7.05
C ILE A 276 27.34 -2.13 -6.45
N LEU A 277 27.27 -1.41 -5.31
CA LEU A 277 26.00 -1.12 -4.65
C LEU A 277 25.12 -0.18 -5.49
N HIS A 278 25.72 0.85 -6.08
CA HIS A 278 25.05 1.80 -6.97
C HIS A 278 24.36 1.09 -8.13
N GLU A 279 25.03 0.18 -8.83
CA GLU A 279 24.41 -0.56 -9.95
C GLU A 279 23.20 -1.39 -9.50
N LYS A 280 23.28 -1.99 -8.31
CA LYS A 280 22.19 -2.79 -7.74
C LYS A 280 21.00 -1.91 -7.33
N LEU A 281 21.24 -0.78 -6.69
CA LEU A 281 20.19 0.16 -6.30
C LEU A 281 19.58 0.86 -7.50
N LEU A 282 20.38 1.23 -8.51
CA LEU A 282 19.86 1.83 -9.73
C LEU A 282 18.87 0.89 -10.45
N LYS A 283 19.17 -0.42 -10.49
CA LYS A 283 18.25 -1.44 -11.03
C LYS A 283 16.93 -1.55 -10.26
N GLN A 284 16.90 -1.24 -8.95
CA GLN A 284 15.64 -1.21 -8.18
C GLN A 284 14.73 -0.05 -8.59
N HIS A 285 15.30 1.03 -9.14
CA HIS A 285 14.58 2.23 -9.57
C HIS A 285 14.60 2.43 -11.08
N GLN A 286 14.86 1.37 -11.85
CA GLN A 286 14.68 1.41 -13.30
C GLN A 286 13.25 1.00 -13.64
N PRO A 287 12.60 1.67 -14.62
CA PRO A 287 11.27 1.29 -15.06
C PRO A 287 11.30 -0.15 -15.58
N GLY A 288 10.65 -1.05 -14.85
CA GLY A 288 10.40 -2.42 -15.27
C GLY A 288 9.22 -2.50 -16.25
N PRO A 289 8.83 -3.70 -16.70
CA PRO A 289 7.67 -3.90 -17.57
C PRO A 289 6.29 -3.61 -16.93
N HIS A 290 6.25 -2.95 -15.77
CA HIS A 290 5.03 -2.73 -14.97
C HIS A 290 4.48 -1.30 -15.17
N SER A 291 3.16 -1.17 -15.01
CA SER A 291 2.45 0.12 -14.91
C SER A 291 3.18 1.04 -13.90
N PRO A 292 3.21 2.38 -14.09
CA PRO A 292 3.83 3.27 -13.10
C PRO A 292 3.25 3.03 -11.71
N TYR A 293 4.02 3.25 -10.65
CA TYR A 293 3.47 3.17 -9.29
C TYR A 293 2.25 4.09 -9.18
N PRO A 294 1.17 3.65 -8.51
CA PRO A 294 0.06 4.53 -8.20
C PRO A 294 0.53 5.81 -7.51
N TRP A 295 -0.23 6.88 -7.65
CA TRP A 295 0.03 8.08 -6.86
C TRP A 295 -0.39 7.85 -5.42
N ASP A 296 0.38 8.42 -4.49
CA ASP A 296 0.18 8.26 -3.05
C ASP A 296 0.23 6.79 -2.59
N TYR A 297 1.14 6.03 -3.18
CA TYR A 297 1.34 4.60 -2.93
C TYR A 297 2.10 4.34 -1.62
N TRP A 298 1.60 3.38 -0.83
CA TRP A 298 2.24 2.93 0.41
C TRP A 298 1.87 1.47 0.74
N PRO A 299 2.53 0.48 0.11
CA PRO A 299 2.16 -0.93 0.17
C PRO A 299 2.24 -1.57 1.57
N HIS A 300 2.86 -0.90 2.55
CA HIS A 300 2.96 -1.41 3.92
C HIS A 300 1.58 -1.63 4.56
N GLU A 301 0.60 -0.77 4.24
CA GLU A 301 -0.78 -0.88 4.74
C GLU A 301 -1.56 -2.04 4.10
N ASP A 302 -1.09 -2.54 2.95
CA ASP A 302 -1.70 -3.58 2.13
C ASP A 302 -1.01 -4.95 2.28
N GLY A 303 -0.18 -5.12 3.31
CA GLY A 303 0.47 -6.39 3.63
C GLY A 303 -0.45 -7.41 4.31
N ARG A 304 -0.18 -8.69 4.11
CA ARG A 304 -0.79 -9.81 4.85
C ARG A 304 -0.74 -9.53 6.36
N SER A 305 -1.82 -9.88 7.06
CA SER A 305 -1.91 -9.69 8.51
C SER A 305 -0.78 -10.41 9.26
N GLU A 306 -0.33 -9.83 10.37
CA GLU A 306 0.72 -10.41 11.22
C GLU A 306 0.36 -11.80 11.73
N CYS A 307 -0.94 -12.09 11.89
CA CYS A 307 -1.42 -13.38 12.34
C CYS A 307 -1.27 -14.50 11.30
N GLY A 308 -0.99 -14.14 10.03
CA GLY A 308 -0.62 -15.04 8.94
C GLY A 308 -1.71 -15.29 7.89
N TYR A 309 -2.89 -14.66 8.04
CA TYR A 309 -4.07 -14.87 7.18
C TYR A 309 -4.37 -13.66 6.29
N VAL A 310 -5.10 -13.92 5.21
CA VAL A 310 -5.50 -12.93 4.19
C VAL A 310 -7.01 -12.71 4.28
N GLY A 311 -7.43 -11.45 4.18
CA GLY A 311 -8.83 -11.04 4.16
C GLY A 311 -9.49 -11.11 2.78
N LEU A 312 -10.71 -10.60 2.68
CA LEU A 312 -11.47 -10.44 1.43
C LEU A 312 -11.98 -9.01 1.33
N THR A 313 -11.69 -8.33 0.21
CA THR A 313 -12.14 -6.95 0.00
C THR A 313 -13.65 -6.87 -0.10
N ASN A 314 -14.25 -5.95 0.66
CA ASN A 314 -15.67 -5.65 0.57
C ASN A 314 -15.95 -4.75 -0.64
N LEU A 315 -16.79 -5.20 -1.56
CA LEU A 315 -17.14 -4.49 -2.81
C LEU A 315 -18.40 -3.62 -2.66
N GLY A 316 -18.76 -3.27 -1.43
CA GLY A 316 -19.94 -2.50 -1.04
C GLY A 316 -20.82 -3.26 -0.07
N ALA A 317 -21.43 -4.35 -0.55
CA ALA A 317 -22.41 -5.15 0.19
C ALA A 317 -22.05 -6.65 0.27
N THR A 318 -20.78 -7.02 0.12
CA THR A 318 -20.35 -8.42 -0.08
C THR A 318 -19.83 -9.13 1.18
N CYS A 319 -20.02 -8.57 2.37
CA CYS A 319 -19.49 -9.12 3.63
C CYS A 319 -20.10 -10.48 4.02
N TYR A 320 -21.35 -10.77 3.61
CA TYR A 320 -21.99 -12.09 3.77
C TYR A 320 -21.20 -13.20 3.06
N MET A 321 -20.74 -12.92 1.83
CA MET A 321 -19.93 -13.81 1.02
C MET A 321 -18.54 -13.93 1.62
N ALA A 322 -17.94 -12.81 2.05
CA ALA A 322 -16.61 -12.82 2.67
C ALA A 322 -16.57 -13.75 3.90
N SER A 323 -17.54 -13.57 4.81
CA SER A 323 -17.69 -14.41 6.01
C SER A 323 -17.88 -15.89 5.66
N CYS A 324 -18.76 -16.20 4.70
CA CYS A 324 -19.00 -17.57 4.23
C CYS A 324 -17.74 -18.23 3.64
N MET A 325 -17.03 -17.52 2.77
CA MET A 325 -15.81 -18.05 2.11
C MET A 325 -14.68 -18.29 3.11
N GLN A 326 -14.51 -17.42 4.10
CA GLN A 326 -13.50 -17.60 5.15
C GLN A 326 -13.79 -18.82 6.02
N HIS A 327 -15.06 -19.06 6.41
CA HIS A 327 -15.45 -20.30 7.10
C HIS A 327 -15.10 -21.54 6.28
N LEU A 328 -15.44 -21.56 4.99
CA LEU A 328 -15.16 -22.68 4.11
C LEU A 328 -13.65 -22.90 3.90
N TYR A 329 -12.89 -21.82 3.73
CA TYR A 329 -11.42 -21.86 3.58
C TYR A 329 -10.70 -22.38 4.84
N MET A 330 -11.18 -21.99 6.02
CA MET A 330 -10.60 -22.38 7.30
C MET A 330 -10.88 -23.85 7.66
N MET A 331 -11.71 -24.56 6.90
CA MET A 331 -11.92 -26.00 7.02
C MET A 331 -10.92 -26.77 6.14
N PRO A 332 -9.90 -27.46 6.71
CA PRO A 332 -8.80 -28.04 5.93
C PRO A 332 -9.25 -29.05 4.86
N GLN A 333 -10.25 -29.88 5.19
CA GLN A 333 -10.80 -30.87 4.25
C GLN A 333 -11.52 -30.21 3.07
N ALA A 334 -12.28 -29.13 3.30
CA ALA A 334 -12.98 -28.42 2.24
C ALA A 334 -11.99 -27.68 1.33
N ARG A 335 -11.05 -26.93 1.94
CA ARG A 335 -10.00 -26.20 1.22
C ARG A 335 -9.17 -27.11 0.32
N ALA A 336 -8.66 -28.21 0.85
CA ALA A 336 -7.85 -29.15 0.06
C ALA A 336 -8.65 -29.77 -1.08
N SER A 337 -9.92 -30.12 -0.86
CA SER A 337 -10.77 -30.73 -1.88
C SER A 337 -11.14 -29.77 -3.01
N ILE A 338 -11.40 -28.49 -2.69
CA ILE A 338 -11.71 -27.44 -3.67
C ILE A 338 -10.48 -27.16 -4.53
N LEU A 339 -9.31 -26.99 -3.91
CA LEU A 339 -8.07 -26.75 -4.64
C LEU A 339 -7.66 -27.94 -5.52
N ALA A 340 -7.97 -29.18 -5.11
CA ALA A 340 -7.67 -30.40 -5.87
C ALA A 340 -8.73 -30.79 -6.92
N ALA A 341 -9.87 -30.10 -6.98
CA ALA A 341 -10.95 -30.46 -7.89
C ALA A 341 -10.56 -30.22 -9.37
N ASN A 342 -10.87 -31.18 -10.24
CA ASN A 342 -10.68 -31.02 -11.68
C ASN A 342 -11.76 -30.10 -12.27
N THR A 343 -11.34 -29.03 -12.95
CA THR A 343 -12.21 -28.02 -13.54
C THR A 343 -12.83 -28.43 -14.88
N GLU A 344 -12.15 -29.23 -15.70
CA GLU A 344 -12.54 -29.53 -17.09
C GLU A 344 -13.85 -30.31 -17.24
N HIS A 345 -14.32 -30.95 -16.16
CA HIS A 345 -15.55 -31.75 -16.14
C HIS A 345 -16.59 -31.21 -15.17
N SER A 346 -16.46 -29.95 -14.74
CA SER A 346 -17.37 -29.36 -13.77
C SER A 346 -18.60 -28.73 -14.44
N LYS A 347 -19.79 -28.96 -13.87
CA LYS A 347 -21.03 -28.29 -14.29
C LYS A 347 -20.98 -26.76 -14.09
N HIS A 348 -20.18 -26.29 -13.14
CA HIS A 348 -20.02 -24.87 -12.77
C HIS A 348 -18.56 -24.43 -12.93
N GLU A 349 -17.90 -24.83 -14.03
CA GLU A 349 -16.46 -24.62 -14.28
C GLU A 349 -15.96 -23.19 -14.00
N PRO A 350 -16.60 -22.09 -14.48
CA PRO A 350 -16.10 -20.74 -14.22
C PRO A 350 -16.10 -20.38 -12.73
N THR A 351 -17.13 -20.82 -11.99
CA THR A 351 -17.22 -20.59 -10.54
C THR A 351 -16.14 -21.37 -9.80
N LEU A 352 -15.89 -22.63 -10.19
CA LEU A 352 -14.85 -23.44 -9.56
C LEU A 352 -13.45 -22.86 -9.79
N LYS A 353 -13.14 -22.36 -10.99
CA LYS A 353 -11.86 -21.69 -11.29
C LYS A 353 -11.65 -20.45 -10.41
N GLU A 354 -12.66 -19.59 -10.31
CA GLU A 354 -12.56 -18.39 -9.47
C GLU A 354 -12.50 -18.71 -7.97
N LEU A 355 -13.16 -19.79 -7.53
CA LEU A 355 -13.06 -20.27 -6.14
C LEU A 355 -11.66 -20.83 -5.83
N GLN A 356 -11.07 -21.60 -6.76
CA GLN A 356 -9.69 -22.08 -6.64
C GLN A 356 -8.70 -20.92 -6.61
N ARG A 357 -8.88 -19.93 -7.48
CA ARG A 357 -8.07 -18.72 -7.53
C ARG A 357 -8.13 -17.94 -6.21
N MET A 358 -9.33 -17.75 -5.65
CA MET A 358 -9.54 -17.15 -4.34
C MET A 358 -8.83 -17.95 -3.23
N PHE A 359 -9.03 -19.27 -3.17
CA PHE A 359 -8.45 -20.10 -2.10
C PHE A 359 -6.93 -20.21 -2.20
N ALA A 360 -6.38 -20.24 -3.42
CA ALA A 360 -4.95 -20.20 -3.67
C ALA A 360 -4.35 -18.87 -3.19
N TYR A 361 -5.03 -17.75 -3.47
CA TYR A 361 -4.62 -16.43 -3.00
C TYR A 361 -4.64 -16.32 -1.47
N LEU A 362 -5.71 -16.78 -0.82
CA LEU A 362 -5.81 -16.82 0.64
C LEU A 362 -4.69 -17.67 1.28
N LEU A 363 -4.23 -18.72 0.58
CA LEU A 363 -3.12 -19.56 1.01
C LEU A 363 -1.76 -18.87 0.84
N GLU A 364 -1.48 -18.29 -0.33
CA GLU A 364 -0.11 -17.93 -0.73
C GLU A 364 0.17 -16.43 -0.87
N SER A 365 -0.81 -15.53 -0.94
CA SER A 365 -0.54 -14.11 -1.22
C SER A 365 0.09 -13.35 -0.05
N GLU A 366 1.06 -12.48 -0.31
CA GLU A 366 1.63 -11.53 0.67
C GLU A 366 0.79 -10.27 0.89
N ARG A 367 -0.27 -10.10 0.11
CA ARG A 367 -1.17 -8.96 0.25
C ARG A 367 -2.22 -9.19 1.33
N LYS A 368 -2.81 -8.09 1.77
CA LYS A 368 -3.79 -8.04 2.85
C LYS A 368 -5.08 -8.79 2.54
N ALA A 369 -5.62 -8.62 1.33
CA ALA A 369 -6.92 -9.15 0.98
C ALA A 369 -7.08 -9.47 -0.52
N TYR A 370 -7.88 -10.49 -0.82
CA TYR A 370 -8.28 -10.82 -2.20
C TYR A 370 -9.49 -9.98 -2.63
N ASN A 371 -9.48 -9.46 -3.86
CA ASN A 371 -10.64 -8.79 -4.46
C ASN A 371 -11.55 -9.82 -5.17
N PRO A 372 -12.77 -10.08 -4.67
CA PRO A 372 -13.64 -11.13 -5.21
C PRO A 372 -14.48 -10.69 -6.42
N ARG A 373 -14.17 -9.57 -7.09
CA ARG A 373 -15.00 -9.03 -8.19
C ARG A 373 -15.14 -10.00 -9.36
N SER A 374 -14.08 -10.73 -9.70
CA SER A 374 -14.11 -11.77 -10.74
C SER A 374 -15.04 -12.94 -10.37
N PHE A 375 -15.01 -13.38 -9.11
CA PHE A 375 -15.94 -14.37 -8.59
C PHE A 375 -17.41 -13.89 -8.65
N CYS A 376 -17.68 -12.64 -8.26
CA CYS A 376 -19.03 -12.07 -8.30
C CYS A 376 -19.62 -12.02 -9.72
N LYS A 377 -18.78 -11.83 -10.75
CA LYS A 377 -19.20 -11.83 -12.15
C LYS A 377 -19.64 -13.20 -12.65
N VAL A 378 -19.07 -14.28 -12.11
CA VAL A 378 -19.34 -15.66 -12.59
C VAL A 378 -20.31 -16.43 -11.71
N TYR A 379 -20.39 -16.12 -10.41
CA TYR A 379 -21.31 -16.78 -9.49
C TYR A 379 -22.72 -16.26 -9.70
N THR A 380 -23.68 -17.16 -9.96
CA THR A 380 -25.08 -16.79 -10.22
C THR A 380 -26.02 -17.30 -9.13
N MET A 381 -26.81 -16.43 -8.52
CA MET A 381 -27.89 -16.80 -7.57
C MET A 381 -29.21 -16.34 -8.17
N ASP A 382 -30.27 -17.15 -8.11
CA ASP A 382 -31.55 -16.87 -8.79
C ASP A 382 -31.42 -16.53 -10.28
N HIS A 383 -30.49 -17.23 -10.96
CA HIS A 383 -30.14 -17.03 -12.37
C HIS A 383 -29.55 -15.64 -12.73
N GLN A 384 -29.12 -14.85 -11.74
CA GLN A 384 -28.44 -13.57 -11.95
C GLN A 384 -27.05 -13.56 -11.30
N PRO A 385 -26.05 -12.89 -11.91
CA PRO A 385 -24.76 -12.66 -11.24
C PRO A 385 -24.92 -11.88 -9.94
N LEU A 386 -23.98 -12.03 -9.01
CA LEU A 386 -24.02 -11.29 -7.76
C LEU A 386 -23.86 -9.79 -7.99
N ASN A 387 -24.83 -9.00 -7.52
CA ASN A 387 -24.75 -7.55 -7.49
C ASN A 387 -23.99 -7.11 -6.23
N THR A 388 -22.81 -6.50 -6.41
CA THR A 388 -21.95 -6.10 -5.28
C THR A 388 -22.51 -4.96 -4.43
N ALA A 389 -23.57 -4.29 -4.89
CA ALA A 389 -24.29 -3.25 -4.16
C ALA A 389 -25.52 -3.78 -3.38
N GLU A 390 -25.86 -5.06 -3.52
CA GLU A 390 -27.02 -5.68 -2.86
C GLU A 390 -26.56 -6.63 -1.75
N GLN A 391 -27.12 -6.48 -0.54
CA GLN A 391 -26.88 -7.43 0.55
C GLN A 391 -27.74 -8.68 0.34
N LYS A 392 -27.16 -9.85 0.60
CA LYS A 392 -27.87 -11.14 0.64
C LYS A 392 -27.81 -11.74 2.04
N ASP A 393 -28.75 -12.63 2.34
CA ASP A 393 -28.71 -13.42 3.56
C ASP A 393 -27.55 -14.42 3.53
N MET A 394 -26.70 -14.40 4.55
CA MET A 394 -25.52 -15.25 4.62
C MET A 394 -25.85 -16.74 4.68
N ALA A 395 -26.94 -17.13 5.35
CA ALA A 395 -27.33 -18.53 5.47
C ALA A 395 -27.91 -19.06 4.16
N GLU A 396 -28.69 -18.26 3.44
CA GLU A 396 -29.18 -18.59 2.09
C GLU A 396 -28.03 -18.75 1.11
N PHE A 397 -27.07 -17.81 1.13
CA PHE A 397 -25.87 -17.90 0.30
C PHE A 397 -25.03 -19.16 0.61
N PHE A 398 -24.86 -19.51 1.89
CA PHE A 398 -24.15 -20.72 2.30
C PHE A 398 -24.82 -21.99 1.75
N ILE A 399 -26.15 -22.10 1.86
CA ILE A 399 -26.89 -23.27 1.37
C ILE A 399 -26.78 -23.40 -0.15
N ASP A 400 -26.92 -22.29 -0.88
CA ASP A 400 -26.78 -22.25 -2.34
C ASP A 400 -25.36 -22.64 -2.78
N LEU A 401 -24.33 -22.10 -2.11
CA LEU A 401 -22.93 -22.44 -2.39
C LEU A 401 -22.65 -23.93 -2.16
N VAL A 402 -23.09 -24.48 -1.02
CA VAL A 402 -22.92 -25.90 -0.68
C VAL A 402 -23.62 -26.81 -1.70
N SER A 403 -24.82 -26.42 -2.14
CA SER A 403 -25.57 -27.16 -3.16
C SER A 403 -24.83 -27.17 -4.50
N LYS A 404 -24.29 -26.04 -4.95
CA LYS A 404 -23.48 -25.97 -6.17
C LYS A 404 -22.18 -26.74 -6.07
N LEU A 405 -21.50 -26.71 -4.91
CA LEU A 405 -20.30 -27.53 -4.69
C LEU A 405 -20.60 -29.03 -4.82
N GLU A 406 -21.79 -29.47 -4.39
CA GLU A 406 -22.26 -30.85 -4.60
C GLU A 406 -22.44 -31.20 -6.09
N GLU A 407 -22.86 -30.24 -6.90
CA GLU A 407 -23.07 -30.42 -8.34
C GLU A 407 -21.79 -30.30 -9.18
N MET A 408 -20.76 -29.65 -8.65
CA MET A 408 -19.53 -29.34 -9.38
C MET A 408 -18.74 -30.59 -9.78
N THR A 409 -18.45 -31.50 -8.84
CA THR A 409 -17.72 -32.75 -9.12
C THR A 409 -18.15 -33.88 -8.17
N PRO A 410 -18.02 -35.16 -8.56
CA PRO A 410 -18.33 -36.30 -7.67
C PRO A 410 -17.47 -36.34 -6.39
N ALA A 411 -16.22 -35.88 -6.47
CA ALA A 411 -15.32 -35.80 -5.32
C ALA A 411 -15.81 -34.73 -4.32
N LEU A 412 -16.16 -33.53 -4.81
CA LEU A 412 -16.72 -32.47 -3.97
C LEU A 412 -18.07 -32.87 -3.37
N LYS A 413 -18.93 -33.55 -4.13
CA LYS A 413 -20.18 -34.13 -3.61
C LYS A 413 -19.96 -35.00 -2.38
N THR A 414 -18.97 -35.89 -2.45
CA THR A 414 -18.66 -36.81 -1.35
C THR A 414 -18.17 -36.04 -0.11
N VAL A 415 -17.29 -35.06 -0.32
CA VAL A 415 -16.74 -34.24 0.77
C VAL A 415 -17.81 -33.36 1.39
N VAL A 416 -18.62 -32.67 0.59
CA VAL A 416 -19.74 -31.84 1.04
C VAL A 416 -20.75 -32.65 1.85
N LYS A 417 -21.17 -33.82 1.34
CA LYS A 417 -22.10 -34.68 2.08
C LYS A 417 -21.50 -35.24 3.37
N LYS A 418 -20.20 -35.49 3.42
CA LYS A 418 -19.52 -35.91 4.66
C LYS A 418 -19.44 -34.76 5.67
N LEU A 419 -19.08 -33.58 5.20
CA LEU A 419 -18.84 -32.41 6.05
C LEU A 419 -20.14 -31.83 6.59
N PHE A 420 -21.13 -31.58 5.74
CA PHE A 420 -22.29 -30.73 6.10
C PHE A 420 -23.64 -31.44 6.09
N CYS A 421 -23.79 -32.58 5.40
CA CYS A 421 -25.10 -33.22 5.25
C CYS A 421 -25.46 -34.13 6.44
N GLY A 422 -26.48 -33.72 7.18
CA GLY A 422 -27.18 -34.53 8.17
C GLY A 422 -28.52 -35.05 7.66
N VAL A 423 -29.17 -35.93 8.43
CA VAL A 423 -30.50 -36.47 8.13
C VAL A 423 -31.40 -36.33 9.36
N LEU A 424 -32.54 -35.65 9.19
CA LEU A 424 -33.66 -35.63 10.13
C LEU A 424 -34.63 -36.77 9.82
N SER A 425 -35.25 -37.30 10.86
CA SER A 425 -36.34 -38.27 10.79
C SER A 425 -37.59 -37.63 11.39
N ASN A 426 -38.56 -37.31 10.55
CA ASN A 426 -39.89 -36.88 10.95
C ASN A 426 -40.74 -38.12 11.23
N ASN A 427 -41.00 -38.37 12.51
CA ASN A 427 -41.78 -39.51 12.99
C ASN A 427 -43.20 -39.05 13.33
N VAL A 428 -44.22 -39.74 12.78
CA VAL A 428 -45.63 -39.57 13.15
C VAL A 428 -46.13 -40.89 13.72
N VAL A 429 -46.29 -40.94 15.04
CA VAL A 429 -46.75 -42.12 15.79
C VAL A 429 -48.24 -41.98 16.05
N SER A 430 -49.05 -42.87 15.49
CA SER A 430 -50.48 -42.89 15.78
C SER A 430 -50.74 -43.28 17.24
N LEU A 431 -51.70 -42.59 17.88
CA LEU A 431 -52.17 -42.90 19.23
C LEU A 431 -53.37 -43.85 19.22
N ASP A 432 -54.01 -44.02 18.05
CA ASP A 432 -55.23 -44.81 17.89
C ASP A 432 -54.98 -46.12 17.09
N CYS A 433 -53.76 -46.37 16.62
CA CYS A 433 -53.32 -47.63 15.99
C CYS A 433 -51.77 -47.78 16.01
N ASP A 434 -51.25 -48.97 15.68
CA ASP A 434 -49.80 -49.27 15.74
C ASP A 434 -48.95 -48.67 14.60
N HIS A 435 -49.53 -47.81 13.75
CA HIS A 435 -48.83 -47.25 12.59
C HIS A 435 -47.87 -46.12 12.99
N VAL A 436 -46.61 -46.24 12.54
CA VAL A 436 -45.60 -45.18 12.62
C VAL A 436 -45.18 -44.78 11.21
N SER A 437 -45.45 -43.53 10.83
CA SER A 437 -44.97 -42.96 9.58
C SER A 437 -43.61 -42.30 9.80
N ARG A 438 -42.66 -42.57 8.90
CA ARG A 438 -41.30 -42.00 8.94
C ARG A 438 -40.98 -41.31 7.63
N THR A 439 -40.54 -40.07 7.70
CA THR A 439 -40.05 -39.33 6.53
C THR A 439 -38.64 -38.81 6.82
N LEU A 440 -37.69 -39.15 5.96
CA LEU A 440 -36.30 -38.72 6.08
C LEU A 440 -36.09 -37.45 5.26
N GLU A 441 -35.37 -36.49 5.83
CA GLU A 441 -35.06 -35.21 5.20
C GLU A 441 -33.57 -34.88 5.40
N GLU A 442 -32.87 -34.58 4.31
CA GLU A 442 -31.48 -34.11 4.38
C GLU A 442 -31.46 -32.65 4.85
N PHE A 443 -30.53 -32.30 5.72
CA PHE A 443 -30.32 -30.92 6.16
C PHE A 443 -28.84 -30.54 6.10
N TYR A 444 -28.60 -29.26 5.83
CA TYR A 444 -27.26 -28.65 5.82
C TYR A 444 -27.08 -27.59 6.91
N THR A 445 -28.20 -27.04 7.40
CA THR A 445 -28.25 -26.13 8.54
C THR A 445 -29.45 -26.47 9.41
N VAL A 446 -29.32 -26.29 10.72
CA VAL A 446 -30.44 -26.39 11.66
C VAL A 446 -30.90 -24.97 12.00
N ARG A 447 -32.20 -24.70 11.83
CA ARG A 447 -32.79 -23.41 12.19
C ARG A 447 -33.08 -23.39 13.69
N CYS A 448 -32.45 -22.46 14.40
CA CYS A 448 -32.60 -22.30 15.84
C CYS A 448 -33.39 -21.04 16.15
N GLN A 449 -34.56 -21.19 16.78
CA GLN A 449 -35.38 -20.08 17.24
C GLN A 449 -34.66 -19.32 18.37
N VAL A 450 -34.61 -17.99 18.25
CA VAL A 450 -33.97 -17.14 19.28
C VAL A 450 -35.00 -16.34 20.08
N ALA A 451 -36.11 -15.92 19.46
CA ALA A 451 -37.17 -15.24 20.20
C ALA A 451 -37.67 -16.15 21.32
N ASP A 452 -37.75 -15.61 22.53
CA ASP A 452 -38.15 -16.29 23.77
C ASP A 452 -37.23 -17.44 24.25
N MET A 453 -36.06 -17.62 23.63
CA MET A 453 -35.06 -18.64 24.01
C MET A 453 -33.82 -18.00 24.63
N ARG A 454 -33.27 -18.61 25.69
CA ARG A 454 -32.09 -18.10 26.42
C ARG A 454 -30.77 -18.67 25.90
N ASN A 455 -30.82 -19.85 25.30
CA ASN A 455 -29.64 -20.58 24.87
C ASN A 455 -29.94 -21.59 23.76
N LEU A 456 -28.87 -22.13 23.16
CA LEU A 456 -28.94 -23.11 22.07
C LEU A 456 -29.67 -24.40 22.46
N TYR A 457 -29.56 -24.88 23.71
CA TYR A 457 -30.24 -26.10 24.14
C TYR A 457 -31.76 -25.94 24.13
N GLU A 458 -32.28 -24.82 24.65
CA GLU A 458 -33.73 -24.54 24.61
C GLU A 458 -34.26 -24.50 23.18
N SER A 459 -33.49 -23.93 22.24
CA SER A 459 -33.87 -23.97 20.83
C SER A 459 -33.81 -25.38 20.21
N LEU A 460 -32.90 -26.25 20.64
CA LEU A 460 -32.81 -27.64 20.17
C LEU A 460 -33.93 -28.51 20.74
N ASP A 461 -34.32 -28.24 21.98
CA ASP A 461 -35.49 -28.87 22.62
C ASP A 461 -36.75 -28.53 21.81
N GLU A 462 -36.91 -27.28 21.37
CA GLU A 462 -38.01 -26.86 20.50
C GLU A 462 -37.98 -27.55 19.13
N VAL A 463 -36.80 -27.71 18.51
CA VAL A 463 -36.66 -28.44 17.23
C VAL A 463 -37.09 -29.91 17.35
N THR A 464 -36.92 -30.51 18.52
CA THR A 464 -37.23 -31.93 18.78
C THR A 464 -38.49 -32.14 19.62
N VAL A 465 -39.27 -31.07 19.83
CA VAL A 465 -40.51 -31.12 20.60
C VAL A 465 -41.50 -32.07 19.94
N LYS A 466 -42.35 -32.70 20.78
CA LYS A 466 -43.46 -33.51 20.28
C LYS A 466 -44.71 -32.64 20.11
N ASP A 467 -45.29 -32.69 18.92
CA ASP A 467 -46.58 -32.08 18.60
C ASP A 467 -47.69 -33.13 18.62
N THR A 468 -48.78 -32.84 19.33
CA THR A 468 -49.97 -33.71 19.32
C THR A 468 -50.94 -33.23 18.24
N LEU A 469 -51.16 -34.08 17.24
CA LEU A 469 -52.10 -33.88 16.14
C LEU A 469 -53.50 -34.35 16.56
N GLU A 470 -54.34 -33.43 17.01
CA GLU A 470 -55.71 -33.69 17.49
C GLU A 470 -56.73 -32.68 16.93
N GLY A 471 -58.03 -32.96 17.15
CA GLY A 471 -59.13 -32.12 16.64
C GLY A 471 -59.13 -32.02 15.11
N ASP A 472 -59.18 -30.80 14.58
CA ASP A 472 -59.21 -30.58 13.13
C ASP A 472 -57.88 -30.94 12.43
N ASN A 473 -56.77 -31.00 13.19
CA ASN A 473 -55.41 -31.30 12.72
C ASN A 473 -55.04 -32.80 12.78
N MET A 474 -56.00 -33.70 13.02
CA MET A 474 -55.74 -35.16 13.06
C MET A 474 -55.06 -35.68 11.80
N TYR A 475 -54.12 -36.62 11.99
CA TYR A 475 -53.33 -37.24 10.93
C TYR A 475 -54.15 -38.28 10.16
N THR A 476 -54.14 -38.21 8.83
CA THR A 476 -54.73 -39.27 7.99
C THR A 476 -53.74 -40.41 7.87
N CYS A 477 -53.99 -41.49 8.62
CA CYS A 477 -53.09 -42.65 8.63
C CYS A 477 -53.15 -43.39 7.29
N SER A 478 -52.00 -43.52 6.63
CA SER A 478 -51.88 -44.23 5.34
C SER A 478 -52.15 -45.73 5.43
N GLN A 479 -51.99 -46.34 6.62
CA GLN A 479 -52.25 -47.77 6.83
C GLN A 479 -53.73 -48.11 7.04
N CYS A 480 -54.46 -47.29 7.81
CA CYS A 480 -55.88 -47.56 8.13
C CYS A 480 -56.87 -46.65 7.38
N GLY A 481 -56.40 -45.61 6.68
CA GLY A 481 -57.19 -44.68 5.88
C GLY A 481 -58.07 -43.71 6.68
N LYS A 482 -57.98 -43.70 8.01
CA LYS A 482 -58.79 -42.87 8.92
C LYS A 482 -57.99 -41.70 9.47
N LYS A 483 -58.69 -40.62 9.86
CA LYS A 483 -58.11 -39.58 10.71
C LYS A 483 -57.91 -40.14 12.12
N VAL A 484 -56.67 -40.14 12.58
CA VAL A 484 -56.25 -40.63 13.89
C VAL A 484 -55.54 -39.51 14.63
N ARG A 485 -55.62 -39.53 15.96
CA ARG A 485 -54.71 -38.73 16.78
C ARG A 485 -53.30 -39.30 16.64
N ALA A 486 -52.32 -38.43 16.54
CA ALA A 486 -50.93 -38.84 16.38
C ALA A 486 -49.98 -37.88 17.10
N GLU A 487 -48.83 -38.37 17.52
CA GLU A 487 -47.71 -37.55 17.96
C GLU A 487 -46.71 -37.40 16.81
N LYS A 488 -46.41 -36.17 16.41
CA LYS A 488 -45.38 -35.84 15.43
C LYS A 488 -44.13 -35.36 16.16
N ARG A 489 -42.95 -35.88 15.80
CA ARG A 489 -41.67 -35.44 16.34
C ARG A 489 -40.57 -35.51 15.29
N ALA A 490 -39.75 -34.47 15.19
CA ALA A 490 -38.51 -34.50 14.42
C ALA A 490 -37.34 -34.99 15.31
N CYS A 491 -36.50 -35.88 14.79
CA CYS A 491 -35.32 -36.40 15.50
C CYS A 491 -34.10 -36.38 14.58
N PHE A 492 -32.90 -36.21 15.13
CA PHE A 492 -31.66 -36.35 14.34
C PHE A 492 -31.32 -37.83 14.14
N LYS A 493 -31.30 -38.28 12.89
CA LYS A 493 -30.94 -39.66 12.54
C LYS A 493 -29.46 -39.81 12.21
N LYS A 494 -28.93 -38.86 11.45
CA LYS A 494 -27.49 -38.78 11.11
C LYS A 494 -27.04 -37.34 11.33
N LEU A 495 -26.02 -37.16 12.17
CA LEU A 495 -25.37 -35.86 12.32
C LEU A 495 -24.22 -35.71 11.31
N PRO A 496 -23.95 -34.51 10.79
CA PRO A 496 -22.80 -34.21 9.93
C PRO A 496 -21.49 -34.11 10.73
N HIS A 497 -20.34 -34.04 10.05
CA HIS A 497 -19.04 -33.79 10.72
C HIS A 497 -18.93 -32.34 11.21
N ILE A 498 -19.44 -31.40 10.42
CA ILE A 498 -19.60 -29.98 10.74
C ILE A 498 -21.09 -29.69 10.87
N LEU A 499 -21.53 -29.35 12.08
CA LEU A 499 -22.90 -29.00 12.40
C LEU A 499 -23.06 -27.47 12.34
N CYS A 500 -23.93 -27.02 11.45
CA CYS A 500 -24.19 -25.60 11.20
C CYS A 500 -25.55 -25.20 11.78
N PHE A 501 -25.59 -24.16 12.63
CA PHE A 501 -26.82 -23.59 13.16
C PHE A 501 -27.05 -22.20 12.58
N ASN A 502 -28.24 -21.97 12.01
CA ASN A 502 -28.72 -20.64 11.67
C ASN A 502 -29.57 -20.12 12.83
N THR A 503 -29.16 -19.04 13.48
CA THR A 503 -29.93 -18.43 14.57
C THR A 503 -30.98 -17.50 13.97
N MET A 504 -32.25 -17.87 14.09
CA MET A 504 -33.41 -17.16 13.55
C MET A 504 -33.68 -15.88 14.36
N ARG A 505 -32.82 -14.87 14.16
CA ARG A 505 -32.89 -13.55 14.79
C ARG A 505 -33.72 -12.54 14.01
N TYR A 506 -34.48 -12.97 13.02
CA TYR A 506 -35.39 -12.11 12.29
C TYR A 506 -36.81 -12.60 12.46
N THR A 507 -37.68 -11.72 12.92
CA THR A 507 -39.10 -12.01 13.14
C THR A 507 -39.93 -10.97 12.40
N PHE A 508 -41.05 -11.40 11.82
CA PHE A 508 -42.00 -10.48 11.23
C PHE A 508 -42.98 -10.03 12.32
N ASN A 509 -42.95 -8.75 12.67
CA ASN A 509 -43.85 -8.20 13.66
C ASN A 509 -45.19 -7.89 12.99
N MET A 510 -46.21 -8.69 13.29
CA MET A 510 -47.55 -8.58 12.70
C MET A 510 -48.26 -7.26 13.06
N LEU A 511 -47.83 -6.54 14.10
CA LEU A 511 -48.40 -5.25 14.49
C LEU A 511 -47.79 -4.11 13.69
N THR A 512 -46.46 -4.10 13.54
CA THR A 512 -45.75 -3.05 12.79
C THR A 512 -45.71 -3.32 11.29
N MET A 513 -45.99 -4.56 10.87
CA MET A 513 -45.83 -5.07 9.50
C MET A 513 -44.40 -4.91 8.97
N LEU A 514 -43.42 -4.89 9.88
CA LEU A 514 -42.00 -4.75 9.58
C LEU A 514 -41.23 -5.99 10.02
N LYS A 515 -40.12 -6.25 9.33
CA LYS A 515 -39.14 -7.25 9.74
C LYS A 515 -38.29 -6.63 10.86
N GLU A 516 -38.22 -7.30 11.99
CA GLU A 516 -37.48 -6.82 13.16
C GLU A 516 -36.37 -7.82 13.52
N LYS A 517 -35.26 -7.30 14.04
CA LYS A 517 -34.15 -8.11 14.51
C LYS A 517 -34.30 -8.39 16.00
N VAL A 518 -34.16 -9.65 16.39
CA VAL A 518 -34.17 -10.12 17.77
C VAL A 518 -32.75 -10.06 18.33
N ASN A 519 -32.47 -8.99 19.07
CA ASN A 519 -31.17 -8.76 19.70
C ASN A 519 -31.12 -9.30 21.14
N THR A 520 -32.09 -10.09 21.59
CA THR A 520 -32.10 -10.69 22.93
C THR A 520 -30.86 -11.55 23.18
N HIS A 521 -30.49 -11.67 24.45
CA HIS A 521 -29.39 -12.52 24.88
C HIS A 521 -29.66 -13.99 24.56
N PHE A 522 -28.78 -14.61 23.80
CA PHE A 522 -28.83 -16.03 23.44
C PHE A 522 -27.43 -16.63 23.53
N SER A 523 -27.24 -17.51 24.52
CA SER A 523 -25.95 -18.14 24.80
C SER A 523 -25.79 -19.50 24.10
N PHE A 524 -24.56 -19.84 23.73
CA PHE A 524 -24.24 -21.13 23.13
C PHE A 524 -22.90 -21.63 23.69
N PRO A 525 -22.75 -22.95 23.90
CA PRO A 525 -21.58 -23.49 24.59
C PRO A 525 -20.39 -23.66 23.64
N LEU A 526 -19.16 -23.57 24.15
CA LEU A 526 -17.95 -23.90 23.37
C LEU A 526 -17.89 -25.39 23.02
N ARG A 527 -18.50 -26.26 23.83
CA ARG A 527 -18.64 -27.70 23.57
C ARG A 527 -20.12 -28.09 23.68
N LEU A 528 -20.64 -28.72 22.63
CA LEU A 528 -22.04 -29.07 22.47
C LEU A 528 -22.20 -30.59 22.43
N ASN A 529 -23.11 -31.11 23.26
CA ASN A 529 -23.50 -32.51 23.25
C ASN A 529 -24.85 -32.67 22.55
N MET A 530 -24.89 -33.44 21.47
CA MET A 530 -26.08 -33.68 20.65
C MET A 530 -26.82 -34.99 20.97
N ALA A 531 -26.34 -35.77 21.94
CA ALA A 531 -26.83 -37.11 22.22
C ALA A 531 -28.35 -37.10 22.52
N GLY A 532 -28.81 -36.15 23.33
CA GLY A 532 -30.23 -36.03 23.74
C GLY A 532 -31.23 -35.79 22.61
N TYR A 533 -30.74 -35.45 21.40
CA TYR A 533 -31.58 -35.06 20.27
C TYR A 533 -31.67 -36.15 19.17
N VAL A 534 -30.96 -37.26 19.33
CA VAL A 534 -30.92 -38.31 18.30
C VAL A 534 -32.11 -39.27 18.40
N GLU A 535 -32.52 -39.81 17.25
CA GLU A 535 -33.69 -40.70 17.13
C GLU A 535 -33.64 -41.89 18.11
N LYS A 536 -32.46 -42.50 18.32
CA LYS A 536 -32.26 -43.63 19.23
C LYS A 536 -32.59 -43.31 20.70
N GLN A 537 -32.40 -42.06 21.12
CA GLN A 537 -32.66 -41.63 22.49
C GLN A 537 -34.08 -41.09 22.67
N LEU A 538 -34.62 -40.41 21.64
CA LEU A 538 -35.93 -39.77 21.68
C LEU A 538 -37.09 -40.72 21.37
N MET A 539 -36.86 -41.81 20.63
CA MET A 539 -37.88 -42.80 20.27
C MET A 539 -37.84 -44.03 21.17
N PRO A 540 -38.99 -44.50 21.71
CA PRO A 540 -39.06 -45.72 22.52
C PRO A 540 -38.49 -46.96 21.82
N GLN A 541 -37.83 -47.84 22.58
CA GLN A 541 -37.17 -49.05 22.07
C GLN A 541 -38.10 -49.97 21.27
N HIS A 542 -39.40 -50.04 21.60
CA HIS A 542 -40.37 -50.91 20.90
C HIS A 542 -40.75 -50.44 19.49
N TYR A 543 -40.40 -49.21 19.11
CA TYR A 543 -40.55 -48.71 17.74
C TYR A 543 -39.25 -48.72 16.96
N GLN A 544 -38.11 -49.03 17.58
CA GLN A 544 -36.83 -49.18 16.89
C GLN A 544 -36.90 -50.47 16.06
N GLU A 545 -36.68 -50.39 14.74
CA GLU A 545 -36.74 -51.59 13.90
C GLU A 545 -35.66 -52.60 14.31
N ASP A 546 -36.08 -53.81 14.71
CA ASP A 546 -35.23 -54.99 14.78
C ASP A 546 -34.66 -55.30 13.38
N LYS A 547 -33.48 -54.74 13.08
CA LYS A 547 -32.57 -55.29 12.08
C LYS A 547 -31.26 -55.68 12.73
N LEU A 548 -31.29 -56.82 13.41
CA LEU A 548 -30.16 -57.74 13.48
C LEU A 548 -29.70 -58.08 12.04
N LYS A 549 -28.70 -57.34 11.52
CA LYS A 549 -27.74 -57.80 10.50
C LYS A 549 -26.60 -56.79 10.33
N GLN A 550 -25.43 -57.16 10.86
CA GLN A 550 -24.07 -56.75 10.49
C GLN A 550 -23.87 -55.26 10.10
N TYR A 551 -23.71 -54.41 11.10
CA TYR A 551 -22.84 -53.23 10.99
C TYR A 551 -21.96 -53.21 12.24
N GLU A 552 -20.67 -52.99 12.05
CA GLU A 552 -19.73 -52.75 13.15
C GLU A 552 -20.25 -51.61 14.04
N PRO A 553 -19.95 -51.61 15.35
CA PRO A 553 -20.27 -50.47 16.19
C PRO A 553 -19.48 -49.27 15.66
N GLU A 554 -20.12 -48.39 14.89
CA GLU A 554 -19.60 -47.04 14.72
C GLU A 554 -19.60 -46.44 16.13
N ASP A 555 -18.42 -46.12 16.67
CA ASP A 555 -18.26 -45.39 17.92
C ASP A 555 -19.05 -44.08 17.82
N GLU A 556 -20.27 -44.06 18.35
CA GLU A 556 -21.21 -42.96 18.15
C GLU A 556 -20.81 -41.76 19.02
N GLN A 557 -20.02 -40.85 18.45
CA GLN A 557 -19.61 -39.61 19.10
C GLN A 557 -20.58 -38.47 18.81
N TYR A 558 -21.15 -37.90 19.89
CA TYR A 558 -22.14 -36.81 19.84
C TYR A 558 -21.61 -35.47 20.39
N GLU A 559 -20.33 -35.39 20.75
CA GLU A 559 -19.67 -34.19 21.25
C GLU A 559 -19.08 -33.37 20.09
N TYR A 560 -19.31 -32.06 20.11
CA TYR A 560 -18.82 -31.10 19.12
C TYR A 560 -18.14 -29.91 19.78
N ASP A 561 -17.05 -29.42 19.19
CA ASP A 561 -16.40 -28.17 19.59
C ASP A 561 -16.83 -27.03 18.65
N LEU A 562 -17.09 -25.85 19.21
CA LEU A 562 -17.32 -24.63 18.44
C LEU A 562 -16.04 -24.27 17.67
N ILE A 563 -16.16 -24.15 16.35
CA ILE A 563 -15.04 -23.80 15.46
C ILE A 563 -15.21 -22.45 14.78
N GLY A 564 -16.42 -21.88 14.79
CA GLY A 564 -16.66 -20.59 14.17
C GLY A 564 -18.02 -19.98 14.48
N VAL A 565 -18.06 -18.66 14.48
CA VAL A 565 -19.27 -17.84 14.69
C VAL A 565 -19.29 -16.73 13.65
N THR A 566 -20.33 -16.68 12.83
CA THR A 566 -20.66 -15.49 12.02
C THR A 566 -21.50 -14.56 12.88
N VAL A 567 -21.10 -13.30 12.98
CA VAL A 567 -21.81 -12.24 13.69
C VAL A 567 -22.42 -11.29 12.68
N HIS A 568 -23.66 -10.86 12.95
CA HIS A 568 -24.32 -9.80 12.20
C HIS A 568 -24.53 -8.58 13.10
N THR A 569 -24.05 -7.41 12.65
CA THR A 569 -24.34 -6.12 13.27
C THR A 569 -25.22 -5.26 12.37
N GLY A 570 -26.30 -4.70 12.90
CA GLY A 570 -27.25 -3.90 12.13
C GLY A 570 -28.70 -4.30 12.35
N THR A 571 -29.56 -3.98 11.39
CA THR A 571 -31.02 -4.17 11.44
C THR A 571 -31.47 -5.34 10.58
N ALA A 572 -32.78 -5.60 10.49
CA ALA A 572 -33.27 -6.71 9.66
C ALA A 572 -33.19 -6.47 8.14
N ASP A 573 -33.06 -5.21 7.72
CA ASP A 573 -33.02 -4.78 6.32
C ASP A 573 -31.61 -4.52 5.80
N GLY A 574 -30.63 -4.40 6.70
CA GLY A 574 -29.25 -4.17 6.34
C GLY A 574 -28.32 -4.09 7.54
N GLY A 575 -27.08 -4.48 7.31
CA GLY A 575 -26.04 -4.47 8.32
C GLY A 575 -24.69 -4.93 7.77
N HIS A 576 -23.91 -5.59 8.63
CA HIS A 576 -22.57 -6.04 8.32
C HIS A 576 -22.28 -7.40 8.95
N TYR A 577 -21.64 -8.28 8.19
CA TYR A 577 -21.26 -9.63 8.60
C TYR A 577 -19.75 -9.73 8.81
N TYR A 578 -19.33 -10.38 9.88
CA TYR A 578 -17.93 -10.73 10.15
C TYR A 578 -17.88 -12.04 10.94
N SER A 579 -16.72 -12.69 10.99
CA SER A 579 -16.59 -14.04 11.54
C SER A 579 -15.47 -14.16 12.57
N PHE A 580 -15.73 -14.91 13.64
CA PHE A 580 -14.70 -15.43 14.53
C PHE A 580 -14.46 -16.90 14.19
N ILE A 581 -13.22 -17.29 13.89
CA ILE A 581 -12.91 -18.65 13.41
C ILE A 581 -11.70 -19.22 14.14
N LYS A 582 -11.82 -20.47 14.58
CA LYS A 582 -10.76 -21.23 15.26
C LYS A 582 -9.76 -21.80 14.25
N ASP A 583 -8.47 -21.69 14.54
CA ASP A 583 -7.43 -22.36 13.77
C ASP A 583 -7.53 -23.89 13.89
N ARG A 584 -7.46 -24.58 12.76
CA ARG A 584 -7.52 -26.06 12.69
C ARG A 584 -6.21 -26.67 12.16
N THR A 585 -5.14 -25.88 12.05
CA THR A 585 -3.81 -26.37 11.65
C THR A 585 -3.09 -27.08 12.81
N ALA A 586 -2.24 -28.07 12.48
CA ALA A 586 -1.53 -28.88 13.47
C ALA A 586 -0.60 -28.00 14.33
N GLY A 587 -0.74 -28.08 15.67
CA GLY A 587 0.06 -27.31 16.63
C GLY A 587 -0.62 -26.06 17.23
N SER A 588 -1.77 -25.62 16.70
CA SER A 588 -2.51 -24.45 17.19
C SER A 588 -3.86 -24.81 17.84
N ARG A 589 -3.85 -25.67 18.87
CA ARG A 589 -5.07 -25.89 19.66
C ARG A 589 -5.39 -24.59 20.41
N ASP A 590 -6.55 -24.00 20.12
CA ASP A 590 -7.16 -22.84 20.80
C ASP A 590 -6.79 -21.42 20.34
N LYS A 591 -6.21 -21.26 19.15
CA LYS A 591 -6.07 -19.92 18.53
C LYS A 591 -7.33 -19.54 17.76
N TRP A 592 -7.83 -18.32 17.98
CA TRP A 592 -8.99 -17.76 17.29
C TRP A 592 -8.61 -16.47 16.57
N PHE A 593 -9.31 -16.19 15.47
CA PHE A 593 -9.11 -14.99 14.68
C PHE A 593 -10.45 -14.35 14.31
N LEU A 594 -10.47 -13.02 14.31
CA LEU A 594 -11.51 -12.19 13.73
C LEU A 594 -11.21 -12.00 12.24
N PHE A 595 -12.15 -12.36 11.39
CA PHE A 595 -12.18 -12.09 9.96
C PHE A 595 -13.26 -11.06 9.68
N ASN A 596 -12.85 -9.83 9.37
CA ASN A 596 -13.72 -8.71 9.07
C ASN A 596 -13.32 -8.11 7.72
N ASP A 597 -13.87 -8.66 6.63
CA ASP A 597 -13.51 -8.32 5.27
C ASP A 597 -11.98 -8.42 5.05
N ALA A 598 -11.33 -7.30 4.71
CA ALA A 598 -9.90 -7.22 4.45
C ALA A 598 -9.04 -7.32 5.73
N GLU A 599 -9.64 -7.13 6.90
CA GLU A 599 -8.95 -7.12 8.19
C GLU A 599 -9.03 -8.49 8.86
N VAL A 600 -7.87 -9.05 9.20
CA VAL A 600 -7.77 -10.29 9.99
C VAL A 600 -6.90 -10.07 11.22
N LYS A 601 -7.43 -10.39 12.40
CA LYS A 601 -6.78 -10.11 13.69
C LYS A 601 -6.89 -11.30 14.64
N PRO A 602 -5.91 -11.51 15.55
CA PRO A 602 -6.08 -12.44 16.67
C PRO A 602 -7.31 -12.08 17.51
N PHE A 603 -7.97 -13.09 18.04
CA PHE A 603 -9.16 -12.93 18.88
C PHE A 603 -9.04 -13.80 20.15
N ASP A 604 -9.42 -13.24 21.29
CA ASP A 604 -9.47 -13.98 22.55
C ASP A 604 -10.83 -14.69 22.69
N PRO A 605 -10.87 -16.04 22.73
CA PRO A 605 -12.13 -16.78 22.84
C PRO A 605 -12.94 -16.46 24.10
N ASN A 606 -12.32 -15.89 25.15
CA ASN A 606 -13.06 -15.45 26.34
C ASN A 606 -14.05 -14.30 26.03
N GLN A 607 -13.86 -13.59 24.91
CA GLN A 607 -14.73 -12.50 24.48
C GLN A 607 -15.95 -12.96 23.67
N ILE A 608 -16.08 -14.25 23.35
CA ILE A 608 -17.23 -14.77 22.56
C ILE A 608 -18.57 -14.39 23.19
N ALA A 609 -18.70 -14.52 24.53
CA ALA A 609 -19.95 -14.15 25.20
C ALA A 609 -20.27 -12.66 25.06
N ALA A 610 -19.25 -11.80 25.14
CA ALA A 610 -19.40 -10.35 25.04
C ALA A 610 -19.80 -9.92 23.62
N GLU A 611 -19.19 -10.52 22.60
CA GLU A 611 -19.33 -10.12 21.19
C GLU A 611 -20.50 -10.82 20.45
N CYS A 612 -20.90 -12.02 20.88
CA CYS A 612 -21.77 -12.88 20.08
C CYS A 612 -23.15 -13.19 20.70
N PHE A 613 -23.35 -13.02 22.00
CA PHE A 613 -24.62 -13.45 22.62
C PHE A 613 -25.78 -12.46 22.41
N GLY A 614 -25.49 -11.19 22.08
CA GLY A 614 -26.48 -10.12 22.07
C GLY A 614 -26.85 -9.68 23.50
N GLY A 615 -28.06 -9.12 23.66
CA GLY A 615 -28.57 -8.57 24.91
C GLY A 615 -28.28 -7.08 25.10
N GLU A 616 -28.33 -6.61 26.33
CA GLU A 616 -28.11 -5.21 26.67
C GLU A 616 -26.65 -4.92 27.06
N MET A 617 -26.19 -3.70 26.81
CA MET A 617 -24.90 -3.17 27.23
C MET A 617 -25.10 -1.87 28.01
N THR A 618 -24.53 -1.79 29.21
CA THR A 618 -24.56 -0.58 30.04
C THR A 618 -23.33 0.29 29.80
N SER A 619 -23.51 1.54 29.41
CA SER A 619 -22.46 2.55 29.26
C SER A 619 -22.60 3.67 30.29
N LYS A 620 -21.48 4.10 30.87
CA LYS A 620 -21.41 5.22 31.81
C LYS A 620 -21.14 6.51 31.06
N THR A 621 -22.18 7.33 30.88
CA THR A 621 -22.05 8.65 30.26
C THR A 621 -21.99 9.72 31.35
N TYR A 622 -20.99 10.59 31.28
CA TYR A 622 -20.89 11.74 32.18
C TYR A 622 -21.87 12.83 31.74
N ASP A 623 -22.85 13.14 32.57
CA ASP A 623 -23.79 14.22 32.33
C ASP A 623 -23.28 15.51 32.99
N SER A 624 -22.88 16.47 32.14
CA SER A 624 -22.41 17.78 32.56
C SER A 624 -23.45 18.65 33.29
N VAL A 625 -24.75 18.34 33.15
CA VAL A 625 -25.83 19.08 33.82
C VAL A 625 -26.01 18.62 35.26
N THR A 626 -25.88 17.32 35.52
CA THR A 626 -26.08 16.73 36.85
C THR A 626 -24.77 16.44 37.59
N ASP A 627 -23.63 16.66 36.94
CA ASP A 627 -22.26 16.39 37.44
C ASP A 627 -22.11 14.95 37.97
N LYS A 628 -22.77 14.01 37.28
CA LYS A 628 -22.81 12.59 37.65
C LYS A 628 -22.67 11.70 36.43
N PHE A 629 -22.09 10.53 36.64
CA PHE A 629 -22.12 9.44 35.67
C PHE A 629 -23.49 8.76 35.72
N MET A 630 -24.19 8.76 34.59
CA MET A 630 -25.44 8.02 34.41
C MET A 630 -25.16 6.72 33.66
N ASP A 631 -25.74 5.62 34.14
CA ASP A 631 -25.74 4.33 33.45
C ASP A 631 -26.87 4.33 32.42
N PHE A 632 -26.52 4.29 31.13
CA PHE A 632 -27.46 4.07 30.03
C PHE A 632 -27.35 2.63 29.55
N SER A 633 -28.47 1.91 29.51
CA SER A 633 -28.56 0.59 28.86
C SER A 633 -28.94 0.76 27.40
N PHE A 634 -28.15 0.15 26.50
CA PHE A 634 -28.42 0.10 25.06
C PHE A 634 -28.47 -1.36 24.62
N GLU A 635 -29.39 -1.67 23.69
CA GLU A 635 -29.45 -2.99 23.09
C GLU A 635 -28.25 -3.19 22.15
N LYS A 636 -27.53 -4.32 22.30
CA LYS A 636 -26.43 -4.68 21.41
C LYS A 636 -26.96 -5.00 20.03
N THR A 637 -26.44 -4.31 19.03
CA THR A 637 -26.82 -4.55 17.63
C THR A 637 -26.05 -5.70 17.00
N ASN A 638 -24.96 -6.17 17.63
CA ASN A 638 -24.15 -7.31 17.20
C ASN A 638 -24.52 -8.59 17.95
N SER A 639 -24.73 -9.66 17.19
CA SER A 639 -25.07 -10.97 17.75
C SER A 639 -24.75 -12.08 16.74
N ALA A 640 -24.47 -13.29 17.24
CA ALA A 640 -24.29 -14.47 16.41
C ALA A 640 -25.48 -14.67 15.47
N TYR A 641 -25.18 -14.93 14.20
CA TYR A 641 -26.12 -15.22 13.13
C TYR A 641 -26.01 -16.67 12.67
N MET A 642 -24.79 -17.20 12.61
CA MET A 642 -24.53 -18.59 12.25
C MET A 642 -23.43 -19.19 13.14
N LEU A 643 -23.61 -20.43 13.59
CA LEU A 643 -22.66 -21.17 14.43
C LEU A 643 -22.15 -22.40 13.70
N PHE A 644 -20.86 -22.69 13.81
CA PHE A 644 -20.20 -23.84 13.21
C PHE A 644 -19.55 -24.69 14.30
N TYR A 645 -19.92 -25.97 14.37
CA TYR A 645 -19.45 -26.94 15.34
C TYR A 645 -18.80 -28.13 14.63
N GLU A 646 -17.63 -28.59 15.07
CA GLU A 646 -16.96 -29.78 14.52
C GLU A 646 -17.00 -30.94 15.50
N ARG A 647 -17.31 -32.14 15.01
CA ARG A 647 -17.33 -33.36 15.81
C ARG A 647 -15.95 -33.63 16.41
N CYS A 648 -15.90 -33.83 17.72
CA CYS A 648 -14.66 -34.15 18.42
C CYS A 648 -14.12 -35.53 17.96
N PRO A 649 -12.79 -35.76 17.99
CA PRO A 649 -12.20 -37.08 17.76
C PRO A 649 -12.45 -38.02 18.95
N ILE A 650 -12.47 -39.34 18.67
CA ILE A 650 -12.65 -40.39 19.69
C ILE A 650 -11.37 -40.47 20.52
N VAL A 651 -11.48 -40.19 21.83
CA VAL A 651 -10.39 -40.40 22.78
C VAL A 651 -10.52 -41.82 23.31
N THR A 652 -9.68 -42.74 22.85
CA THR A 652 -9.55 -44.05 23.49
C THR A 652 -8.88 -43.88 24.86
N PRO A 653 -9.49 -44.35 25.96
CA PRO A 653 -8.87 -44.26 27.27
C PRO A 653 -7.86 -45.42 27.43
N GLU A 654 -6.59 -45.18 27.09
CA GLU A 654 -5.49 -46.01 27.57
C GLU A 654 -4.59 -45.18 28.50
N GLY A 655 -4.55 -45.60 29.77
CA GLY A 655 -3.38 -45.49 30.63
C GLY A 655 -3.14 -44.18 31.39
N SER A 656 -3.70 -44.08 32.58
CA SER A 656 -3.11 -43.32 33.69
C SER A 656 -1.73 -43.87 34.09
N GLU A 657 -0.86 -42.96 34.57
CA GLU A 657 0.40 -43.17 35.32
C GLU A 657 1.73 -43.23 34.53
N SER A 658 2.49 -42.14 34.54
CA SER A 658 3.66 -41.94 35.42
C SER A 658 4.66 -40.94 34.81
N ALA A 659 5.20 -40.10 35.69
CA ALA A 659 6.24 -39.14 35.37
C ALA A 659 7.63 -39.81 35.29
N SER A 660 8.51 -39.17 34.50
CA SER A 660 9.98 -39.10 34.59
C SER A 660 10.87 -39.88 33.60
N THR A 661 11.91 -39.15 33.17
CA THR A 661 13.25 -39.54 32.67
C THR A 661 13.47 -39.98 31.21
N ALA A 662 13.90 -38.98 30.41
CA ALA A 662 15.16 -38.88 29.65
C ALA A 662 15.69 -39.99 28.71
N LEU A 663 16.15 -39.49 27.54
CA LEU A 663 17.30 -39.89 26.69
C LEU A 663 17.08 -40.76 25.44
N GLU A 664 17.81 -40.32 24.42
CA GLU A 664 17.87 -40.70 23.01
C GLU A 664 18.41 -42.12 22.76
N SER A 665 17.92 -42.79 21.70
CA SER A 665 18.77 -43.53 20.74
C SER A 665 17.97 -44.10 19.55
N GLY A 666 18.42 -43.76 18.33
CA GLY A 666 18.63 -44.64 17.16
C GLY A 666 17.53 -45.62 16.67
N ASP A 667 16.99 -45.31 15.49
CA ASP A 667 16.66 -46.17 14.34
C ASP A 667 16.16 -47.62 14.55
N SER A 668 14.95 -47.93 14.05
CA SER A 668 14.61 -49.14 13.28
C SER A 668 13.13 -49.16 12.84
N LEU A 669 12.90 -49.50 11.57
CA LEU A 669 11.62 -49.66 10.88
C LEU A 669 10.68 -50.69 11.53
N SER A 670 9.39 -50.33 11.70
CA SER A 670 8.28 -51.28 11.53
C SER A 670 6.97 -50.58 11.14
N ASN A 671 6.31 -51.14 10.13
CA ASN A 671 5.05 -50.69 9.54
C ASN A 671 3.89 -50.81 10.53
N HIS A 672 3.31 -49.67 10.90
CA HIS A 672 1.90 -49.55 11.31
C HIS A 672 1.28 -48.34 10.57
N PRO A 673 0.06 -48.46 10.02
CA PRO A 673 -0.57 -47.37 9.29
C PRO A 673 -1.01 -46.31 10.31
N SER A 674 -0.19 -45.28 10.46
CA SER A 674 -0.51 -44.12 11.28
C SER A 674 -1.64 -43.30 10.64
N SER A 675 -2.49 -42.78 11.52
CA SER A 675 -3.58 -41.84 11.28
C SER A 675 -3.29 -40.82 10.18
N SER A 676 -4.17 -40.80 9.17
CA SER A 676 -4.38 -39.75 8.15
C SER A 676 -3.38 -38.58 8.17
N SER A 677 -2.27 -38.76 7.47
CA SER A 677 -1.46 -37.64 6.97
C SER A 677 -2.39 -36.74 6.15
N ILE A 678 -2.59 -35.50 6.62
CA ILE A 678 -3.20 -34.45 5.79
C ILE A 678 -2.22 -34.25 4.64
N ALA A 679 -2.57 -34.77 3.46
CA ALA A 679 -1.77 -34.59 2.26
C ALA A 679 -1.55 -33.09 2.04
N THR A 680 -0.29 -32.67 2.05
CA THR A 680 0.12 -31.34 1.60
C THR A 680 -0.28 -31.22 0.14
N PHE A 681 -1.31 -30.42 -0.10
CA PHE A 681 -1.80 -30.12 -1.44
C PHE A 681 -0.81 -29.20 -2.16
N GLU A 682 -0.46 -29.52 -3.40
CA GLU A 682 0.37 -28.68 -4.28
C GLU A 682 -0.54 -27.93 -5.27
N LEU A 683 -0.36 -26.62 -5.37
CA LEU A 683 -1.11 -25.76 -6.30
C LEU A 683 -0.82 -26.14 -7.76
N SER A 684 -1.78 -25.87 -8.65
CA SER A 684 -1.50 -25.93 -10.08
C SER A 684 -0.41 -24.91 -10.44
N LYS A 685 0.45 -25.26 -11.39
CA LYS A 685 1.57 -24.42 -11.80
C LYS A 685 1.14 -23.02 -12.25
N GLU A 686 0.01 -22.92 -12.95
CA GLU A 686 -0.54 -21.64 -13.40
C GLU A 686 -0.92 -20.73 -12.22
N LEU A 687 -1.61 -21.27 -11.20
CA LEU A 687 -1.99 -20.49 -10.01
C LEU A 687 -0.76 -20.14 -9.16
N GLU A 688 0.20 -21.06 -9.04
CA GLU A 688 1.45 -20.81 -8.31
C GLU A 688 2.27 -19.70 -9.00
N ASP A 689 2.49 -19.79 -10.31
CA ASP A 689 3.22 -18.78 -11.07
C ASP A 689 2.54 -17.40 -10.99
N TRP A 690 1.20 -17.35 -11.11
CA TRP A 690 0.42 -16.12 -10.99
C TRP A 690 0.59 -15.44 -9.61
N ILE A 691 0.42 -16.20 -8.52
CA ILE A 691 0.49 -15.63 -7.15
C ILE A 691 1.92 -15.23 -6.81
N TRP A 692 2.91 -16.05 -7.18
CA TRP A 692 4.30 -15.74 -6.87
C TRP A 692 4.84 -14.56 -7.68
N GLN A 693 4.36 -14.35 -8.91
CA GLN A 693 4.67 -13.13 -9.65
C GLN A 693 4.10 -11.89 -8.94
N ASP A 694 2.85 -11.92 -8.49
CA ASP A 694 2.25 -10.83 -7.70
C ASP A 694 2.98 -10.61 -6.36
N ASN A 695 3.31 -11.68 -5.64
CA ASN A 695 4.06 -11.60 -4.39
C ASN A 695 5.44 -10.97 -4.58
N MET A 696 6.19 -11.39 -5.62
CA MET A 696 7.51 -10.85 -5.90
C MET A 696 7.44 -9.35 -6.16
N HIS A 697 6.47 -8.90 -6.96
CA HIS A 697 6.23 -7.48 -7.21
C HIS A 697 5.86 -6.73 -5.93
N PHE A 698 4.88 -7.23 -5.18
CA PHE A 698 4.41 -6.60 -3.95
C PHE A 698 5.51 -6.49 -2.89
N ILE A 699 6.32 -7.55 -2.70
CA ILE A 699 7.45 -7.54 -1.76
C ILE A 699 8.53 -6.56 -2.21
N GLN A 700 8.83 -6.51 -3.51
CA GLN A 700 9.79 -5.55 -4.06
C GLN A 700 9.37 -4.12 -3.70
N ASP A 701 8.11 -3.77 -3.97
CA ASP A 701 7.53 -2.47 -3.65
C ASP A 701 7.59 -2.20 -2.15
N LYS A 702 7.09 -3.15 -1.34
CA LYS A 702 7.09 -3.05 0.12
C LYS A 702 8.49 -2.80 0.70
N ASN A 703 9.53 -3.36 0.09
CA ASN A 703 10.91 -3.21 0.54
C ASN A 703 11.52 -1.84 0.20
N ILE A 704 11.02 -1.14 -0.83
CA ILE A 704 11.54 0.18 -1.26
C ILE A 704 10.65 1.34 -0.79
N PHE A 705 9.36 1.13 -0.57
CA PHE A 705 8.44 2.10 0.02
C PHE A 705 8.41 1.98 1.55
N GLU A 706 9.57 2.24 2.16
CA GLU A 706 9.78 2.18 3.61
C GLU A 706 10.61 3.38 4.07
N HIS A 707 10.26 3.99 5.21
CA HIS A 707 10.99 5.13 5.77
C HIS A 707 12.45 4.82 6.06
N THR A 708 12.76 3.61 6.54
CA THR A 708 14.13 3.13 6.78
C THR A 708 14.93 3.08 5.47
N TYR A 709 14.32 2.61 4.39
CA TYR A 709 14.93 2.61 3.05
C TYR A 709 15.15 4.02 2.51
N PHE A 710 14.20 4.94 2.69
CA PHE A 710 14.38 6.34 2.27
C PHE A 710 15.55 7.02 2.99
N ASN A 711 15.73 6.74 4.29
CA ASN A 711 16.88 7.22 5.06
C ASN A 711 18.19 6.60 4.57
N PHE A 712 18.20 5.30 4.27
CA PHE A 712 19.34 4.63 3.66
C PHE A 712 19.70 5.25 2.30
N MET A 713 18.72 5.48 1.42
CA MET A 713 18.94 6.15 0.13
C MET A 713 19.49 7.56 0.30
N TRP A 714 19.03 8.32 1.30
CA TRP A 714 19.59 9.63 1.63
C TRP A 714 21.08 9.54 1.99
N GLN A 715 21.48 8.55 2.79
CA GLN A 715 22.90 8.34 3.11
C GLN A 715 23.72 7.94 1.87
N ILE A 716 23.22 7.02 1.06
CA ILE A 716 23.91 6.54 -0.15
C ILE A 716 24.04 7.64 -1.22
N CYS A 717 23.01 8.45 -1.43
CA CYS A 717 23.02 9.51 -2.44
C CYS A 717 23.68 10.80 -1.96
N GLY A 718 23.53 11.13 -0.67
CA GLY A 718 23.96 12.41 -0.11
C GLY A 718 25.28 12.35 0.63
N TYR A 719 25.40 11.46 1.62
CA TYR A 719 26.55 11.41 2.54
C TYR A 719 27.75 10.63 1.96
N ILE A 720 27.53 9.41 1.49
CA ILE A 720 28.61 8.52 1.01
C ILE A 720 29.46 9.14 -0.12
N PRO A 721 28.88 9.80 -1.14
CA PRO A 721 29.68 10.41 -2.20
C PRO A 721 30.64 11.48 -1.69
N GLN A 722 30.31 12.19 -0.59
CA GLN A 722 31.22 13.17 0.03
C GLN A 722 32.45 12.49 0.66
N THR A 723 32.32 11.25 1.12
CA THR A 723 33.44 10.48 1.68
C THR A 723 34.37 9.92 0.62
N ILE A 724 33.87 9.79 -0.62
CA ILE A 724 34.59 9.22 -1.77
C ILE A 724 35.17 10.31 -2.68
N LEU A 725 34.55 11.49 -2.73
CA LEU A 725 34.94 12.62 -3.58
C LEU A 725 36.44 12.99 -3.53
N PRO A 726 37.14 12.92 -2.38
CA PRO A 726 38.59 13.17 -2.34
C PRO A 726 39.44 12.13 -3.09
N ILE A 727 38.89 10.94 -3.32
CA ILE A 727 39.55 9.78 -3.95
C ILE A 727 39.14 9.67 -5.43
N GLU A 728 37.85 9.84 -5.73
CA GLU A 728 37.26 9.65 -7.05
C GLU A 728 36.38 10.85 -7.43
N PRO A 729 36.82 11.75 -8.33
CA PRO A 729 36.10 13.00 -8.63
C PRO A 729 34.80 12.79 -9.42
N ASP A 730 34.71 11.73 -10.23
CA ASP A 730 33.55 11.44 -11.09
C ASP A 730 32.36 10.85 -10.33
N ILE A 731 32.52 10.59 -9.02
CA ILE A 731 31.48 9.98 -8.17
C ILE A 731 30.18 10.79 -8.13
N THR A 732 30.28 12.11 -8.27
CA THR A 732 29.12 13.02 -8.24
C THR A 732 28.15 12.73 -9.38
N GLN A 733 28.64 12.32 -10.55
CA GLN A 733 27.79 11.96 -11.68
C GLN A 733 26.94 10.74 -11.34
N LYS A 734 27.54 9.68 -10.80
CA LYS A 734 26.82 8.46 -10.36
C LYS A 734 25.82 8.75 -9.25
N ALA A 735 26.23 9.55 -8.26
CA ALA A 735 25.33 9.97 -7.19
C ALA A 735 24.10 10.72 -7.71
N ALA A 736 24.28 11.61 -8.69
CA ALA A 736 23.19 12.32 -9.36
C ALA A 736 22.26 11.41 -10.16
N GLN A 737 22.81 10.38 -10.83
CA GLN A 737 22.03 9.38 -11.56
C GLN A 737 21.11 8.60 -10.63
N LEU A 738 21.66 8.07 -9.53
CA LEU A 738 20.90 7.30 -8.56
C LEU A 738 19.87 8.16 -7.82
N SER A 739 20.26 9.35 -7.34
CA SER A 739 19.36 10.25 -6.61
C SER A 739 18.17 10.69 -7.46
N THR A 740 18.41 11.01 -8.73
CA THR A 740 17.37 11.43 -9.67
C THR A 740 16.42 10.28 -9.99
N SER A 741 16.96 9.09 -10.25
CA SER A 741 16.15 7.89 -10.55
C SER A 741 15.29 7.52 -9.36
N PHE A 742 15.85 7.43 -8.15
CA PHE A 742 15.08 7.20 -6.92
C PHE A 742 14.02 8.27 -6.70
N PHE A 743 14.39 9.55 -6.87
CA PHE A 743 13.48 10.67 -6.63
C PHE A 743 12.25 10.61 -7.56
N ILE A 744 12.47 10.46 -8.86
CA ILE A 744 11.41 10.51 -9.87
C ILE A 744 10.63 9.19 -9.95
N GLU A 745 11.32 8.04 -9.91
CA GLU A 745 10.68 6.74 -10.14
C GLU A 745 10.05 6.15 -8.87
N THR A 746 10.40 6.63 -7.68
CA THR A 746 9.94 6.03 -6.42
C THR A 746 9.44 7.06 -5.42
N PHE A 747 10.27 8.04 -5.04
CA PHE A 747 9.94 8.94 -3.93
C PHE A 747 8.72 9.82 -4.19
N ILE A 748 8.56 10.39 -5.39
CA ILE A 748 7.38 11.25 -5.69
C ILE A 748 6.05 10.48 -5.73
N HIS A 749 6.08 9.15 -5.86
CA HIS A 749 4.90 8.29 -5.84
C HIS A 749 4.45 7.94 -4.41
N ALA A 750 5.35 8.02 -3.42
CA ALA A 750 5.07 7.64 -2.04
C ALA A 750 3.98 8.51 -1.41
N LYS A 751 3.04 7.92 -0.66
CA LYS A 751 1.99 8.64 0.09
C LYS A 751 2.57 9.78 0.95
N GLU A 752 3.59 9.47 1.74
CA GLU A 752 4.25 10.40 2.66
C GLU A 752 5.56 10.92 2.08
N LYS A 753 5.72 12.26 2.02
CA LYS A 753 6.87 12.93 1.38
C LYS A 753 7.52 14.01 2.27
N PRO A 754 7.83 13.73 3.55
CA PRO A 754 8.25 14.75 4.53
C PRO A 754 9.57 15.47 4.16
N THR A 755 10.46 14.79 3.44
CA THR A 755 11.80 15.29 3.07
C THR A 755 11.90 15.75 1.61
N MET A 756 10.77 15.99 0.93
CA MET A 756 10.76 16.33 -0.51
C MET A 756 11.60 17.55 -0.88
N VAL A 757 11.57 18.60 -0.04
CA VAL A 757 12.39 19.81 -0.25
C VAL A 757 13.88 19.48 -0.16
N GLN A 758 14.27 18.67 0.84
CA GLN A 758 15.66 18.27 1.05
C GLN A 758 16.19 17.42 -0.11
N TRP A 759 15.36 16.54 -0.67
CA TRP A 759 15.71 15.75 -1.87
C TRP A 759 15.94 16.62 -3.10
N VAL A 760 15.10 17.62 -3.34
CA VAL A 760 15.31 18.55 -4.46
C VAL A 760 16.54 19.42 -4.26
N GLU A 761 16.81 19.86 -3.03
CA GLU A 761 18.05 20.57 -2.71
C GLU A 761 19.28 19.70 -2.97
N LEU A 762 19.25 18.42 -2.58
CA LEU A 762 20.34 17.47 -2.84
C LEU A 762 20.59 17.30 -4.34
N VAL A 763 19.56 16.99 -5.13
CA VAL A 763 19.67 16.79 -6.58
C VAL A 763 20.15 18.08 -7.26
N THR A 764 19.62 19.24 -6.86
CA THR A 764 20.06 20.54 -7.38
C THR A 764 21.54 20.82 -7.07
N LYS A 765 22.00 20.49 -5.85
CA LYS A 765 23.42 20.63 -5.46
C LYS A 765 24.31 19.72 -6.31
N GLN A 766 23.89 18.49 -6.58
CA GLN A 766 24.65 17.55 -7.42
C GLN A 766 24.75 18.04 -8.87
N PHE A 767 23.66 18.54 -9.47
CA PHE A 767 23.68 19.17 -10.81
C PHE A 767 24.53 20.45 -10.86
N ASN A 768 24.58 21.21 -9.77
CA ASN A 768 25.48 22.36 -9.69
C ASN A 768 26.95 21.94 -9.70
N ALA A 769 27.28 20.82 -9.06
CA ALA A 769 28.64 20.30 -8.94
C ALA A 769 29.13 19.53 -10.19
N CYS A 770 28.24 18.96 -11.01
CA CYS A 770 28.62 18.11 -12.14
C CYS A 770 27.84 18.46 -13.43
N GLN A 771 28.53 19.01 -14.43
CA GLN A 771 27.94 19.34 -15.73
C GLN A 771 27.53 18.09 -16.53
N GLU A 772 28.31 17.01 -16.45
CA GLU A 772 27.98 15.74 -17.14
C GLU A 772 26.68 15.10 -16.63
N ALA A 773 26.36 15.29 -15.34
CA ALA A 773 25.07 14.86 -14.78
C ALA A 773 23.89 15.64 -15.39
N CYS A 774 24.06 16.95 -15.60
CA CYS A 774 23.07 17.79 -16.29
C CYS A 774 22.83 17.34 -17.73
N ILE A 775 23.91 17.01 -18.46
CA ILE A 775 23.82 16.52 -19.84
C ILE A 775 23.07 15.19 -19.87
N TRP A 776 23.49 14.22 -19.05
CA TRP A 776 22.83 12.92 -18.94
C TRP A 776 21.33 13.04 -18.62
N PHE A 777 20.95 13.91 -17.67
CA PHE A 777 19.56 14.09 -17.27
C PHE A 777 18.65 14.52 -18.43
N LEU A 778 19.08 15.51 -19.22
CA LEU A 778 18.32 15.97 -20.38
C LEU A 778 18.38 15.00 -21.55
N GLU A 779 19.51 14.33 -21.79
CA GLU A 779 19.61 13.31 -22.84
C GLU A 779 18.73 12.10 -22.54
N HIS A 780 18.67 11.66 -21.29
CA HIS A 780 17.80 10.56 -20.87
C HIS A 780 16.34 10.89 -21.19
N MET A 781 15.85 12.06 -20.77
CA MET A 781 14.47 12.48 -21.05
C MET A 781 14.19 12.84 -22.51
N ALA A 782 15.23 13.14 -23.30
CA ALA A 782 15.09 13.34 -24.73
C ALA A 782 14.88 12.02 -25.47
N ASN A 783 15.54 10.95 -25.01
CA ASN A 783 15.47 9.60 -25.58
C ASN A 783 14.28 8.78 -25.04
N ASP A 784 13.92 8.97 -23.78
CA ASP A 784 12.80 8.31 -23.11
C ASP A 784 11.82 9.35 -22.54
N THR A 785 10.58 9.29 -23.02
CA THR A 785 9.52 10.24 -22.63
C THR A 785 8.84 9.90 -21.31
N TRP A 786 9.23 8.80 -20.66
CA TRP A 786 8.61 8.31 -19.44
C TRP A 786 8.51 9.37 -18.33
N TRP A 787 9.63 9.97 -17.87
CA TRP A 787 9.58 10.97 -16.79
C TRP A 787 8.75 12.20 -17.13
N PRO A 788 8.91 12.86 -18.29
CA PRO A 788 8.06 13.99 -18.65
C PRO A 788 6.57 13.63 -18.69
N VAL A 789 6.21 12.45 -19.19
CA VAL A 789 4.81 12.02 -19.26
C VAL A 789 4.25 11.75 -17.86
N GLN A 790 4.97 10.97 -17.03
CA GLN A 790 4.51 10.64 -15.68
C GLN A 790 4.41 11.89 -14.81
N VAL A 791 5.44 12.74 -14.83
CA VAL A 791 5.52 13.88 -13.91
C VAL A 791 4.74 15.08 -14.43
N LEU A 792 4.89 15.52 -15.68
CA LEU A 792 4.23 16.74 -16.15
C LEU A 792 2.78 16.54 -16.61
N LEU A 793 2.41 15.34 -17.06
CA LEU A 793 1.08 15.07 -17.63
C LEU A 793 0.19 14.26 -16.70
N LYS A 794 0.68 13.15 -16.15
CA LYS A 794 -0.14 12.21 -15.34
C LYS A 794 -0.18 12.54 -13.85
N CYS A 795 0.84 13.20 -13.31
CA CYS A 795 0.91 13.50 -11.88
C CYS A 795 -0.23 14.41 -11.42
N PRO A 796 -1.08 13.99 -10.45
CA PRO A 796 -2.14 14.84 -9.92
C PRO A 796 -1.57 15.94 -9.00
N ASN A 797 -0.44 15.70 -8.35
CA ASN A 797 0.16 16.60 -7.37
C ASN A 797 0.84 17.81 -8.03
N GLN A 798 0.23 18.99 -7.92
CA GLN A 798 0.76 20.22 -8.51
C GLN A 798 2.15 20.62 -8.00
N MET A 799 2.45 20.39 -6.72
CA MET A 799 3.74 20.75 -6.14
C MET A 799 4.87 19.95 -6.79
N VAL A 800 4.66 18.65 -7.00
CA VAL A 800 5.62 17.76 -7.69
C VAL A 800 5.89 18.26 -9.11
N ARG A 801 4.83 18.58 -9.87
CA ARG A 801 4.98 19.12 -11.24
C ARG A 801 5.79 20.42 -11.28
N GLN A 802 5.50 21.33 -10.35
CA GLN A 802 6.22 22.62 -10.26
C GLN A 802 7.69 22.43 -9.89
N MET A 803 7.99 21.51 -8.98
CA MET A 803 9.36 21.21 -8.57
C MET A 803 10.15 20.59 -9.72
N PHE A 804 9.57 19.63 -10.43
CA PHE A 804 10.18 19.03 -11.61
C PHE A 804 10.42 20.06 -12.72
N GLN A 805 9.42 20.90 -13.01
CA GLN A 805 9.57 22.02 -13.96
C GLN A 805 10.77 22.91 -13.57
N ARG A 806 10.84 23.35 -12.31
CA ARG A 806 11.92 24.21 -11.81
C ARG A 806 13.28 23.53 -11.90
N LEU A 807 13.36 22.24 -11.59
CA LEU A 807 14.58 21.46 -11.69
C LEU A 807 15.08 21.41 -13.14
N CYS A 808 14.21 21.08 -14.11
CA CYS A 808 14.56 21.06 -15.52
C CYS A 808 15.04 22.43 -16.03
N ILE A 809 14.35 23.52 -15.66
CA ILE A 809 14.77 24.88 -16.03
C ILE A 809 16.14 25.24 -15.41
N HIS A 810 16.37 24.85 -14.16
CA HIS A 810 17.66 25.06 -13.48
C HIS A 810 18.80 24.34 -14.20
N VAL A 811 18.59 23.08 -14.60
CA VAL A 811 19.56 22.30 -15.37
C VAL A 811 19.86 22.96 -16.73
N ILE A 812 18.84 23.42 -17.44
CA ILE A 812 19.03 24.15 -18.71
C ILE A 812 19.83 25.44 -18.48
N GLN A 813 19.54 26.19 -17.42
CA GLN A 813 20.26 27.42 -17.09
C GLN A 813 21.74 27.16 -16.81
N ARG A 814 22.09 26.02 -16.19
CA ARG A 814 23.49 25.61 -15.99
C ARG A 814 24.19 25.27 -17.31
N LEU A 815 23.51 24.60 -18.24
CA LEU A 815 24.06 24.22 -19.54
C LEU A 815 24.07 25.35 -20.57
N LYS A 816 23.37 26.45 -20.30
CA LYS A 816 23.21 27.55 -21.26
C LYS A 816 24.52 28.06 -21.84
N GLN A 817 25.55 28.26 -21.01
CA GLN A 817 26.84 28.84 -21.44
C GLN A 817 27.56 27.97 -22.48
N SER A 818 27.43 26.64 -22.40
CA SER A 818 28.08 25.69 -23.31
C SER A 818 27.18 25.25 -24.46
N HIS A 819 25.85 25.30 -24.29
CA HIS A 819 24.90 24.74 -25.27
C HIS A 819 24.19 25.79 -26.13
N SER A 820 24.10 27.07 -25.73
CA SER A 820 23.26 28.04 -26.46
C SER A 820 23.68 28.24 -27.91
N SER A 821 24.98 28.20 -28.21
CA SER A 821 25.51 28.30 -29.57
C SER A 821 25.15 27.09 -30.46
N LEU A 822 24.82 25.95 -29.84
CA LEU A 822 24.50 24.70 -30.54
C LEU A 822 23.01 24.58 -30.89
N TYR A 823 22.15 25.49 -30.41
CA TYR A 823 20.69 25.36 -30.54
C TYR A 823 20.21 25.39 -32.00
N LEU A 824 20.88 26.16 -32.85
CA LEU A 824 20.56 26.30 -34.27
C LEU A 824 21.48 25.47 -35.18
N GLU A 825 22.44 24.72 -34.62
CA GLU A 825 23.32 23.86 -35.41
C GLU A 825 22.52 22.72 -36.07
N ILE A 826 22.88 22.43 -37.33
CA ILE A 826 22.32 21.36 -38.16
C ILE A 826 23.38 20.26 -38.21
N ASP A 827 22.91 19.01 -38.26
CA ASP A 827 23.73 17.80 -38.20
C ASP A 827 25.00 17.85 -39.09
N ARG A 828 26.15 17.49 -38.51
CA ARG A 828 27.47 17.59 -39.19
C ARG A 828 27.67 16.52 -40.26
N ASP A 829 26.85 15.48 -40.26
CA ASP A 829 26.94 14.33 -41.19
C ASP A 829 26.26 14.57 -42.55
N ILE A 830 25.83 15.79 -42.85
CA ILE A 830 25.29 16.15 -44.17
C ILE A 830 26.45 16.54 -45.11
N PRO A 831 26.67 15.83 -46.24
CA PRO A 831 27.70 16.19 -47.21
C PRO A 831 27.54 17.64 -47.67
N ALA A 832 28.66 18.36 -47.81
CA ALA A 832 28.68 19.76 -48.25
C ALA A 832 27.94 19.99 -49.59
N SER A 833 27.75 18.94 -50.40
CA SER A 833 27.01 18.97 -51.67
C SER A 833 25.49 19.17 -51.55
N LEU A 834 24.89 19.06 -50.36
CA LEU A 834 23.46 19.37 -50.12
C LEU A 834 23.23 20.79 -49.55
N LYS A 835 24.31 21.57 -49.33
CA LYS A 835 24.21 22.96 -48.85
C LYS A 835 23.93 23.97 -49.96
N GLU A 836 24.06 23.59 -51.24
CA GLU A 836 23.95 24.50 -52.39
C GLU A 836 22.57 24.54 -53.08
N ASP A 837 21.66 23.62 -52.76
CA ASP A 837 20.28 23.69 -53.26
C ASP A 837 19.37 24.34 -52.21
N ASN A 838 18.70 25.43 -52.60
CA ASN A 838 17.67 26.19 -51.87
C ASN A 838 16.41 25.36 -51.46
N LYS A 839 16.57 24.14 -50.95
CA LYS A 839 15.50 23.42 -50.25
C LYS A 839 15.52 23.83 -48.79
N ALA A 840 14.41 24.39 -48.31
CA ALA A 840 14.21 24.74 -46.91
C ALA A 840 14.64 23.58 -46.01
N ILE A 841 15.57 23.85 -45.09
CA ILE A 841 16.05 22.87 -44.10
C ILE A 841 14.83 22.38 -43.30
N GLU A 842 14.63 21.06 -43.24
CA GLU A 842 13.54 20.50 -42.46
C GLU A 842 13.68 20.88 -40.98
N PRO A 843 12.63 21.43 -40.33
CA PRO A 843 12.65 21.80 -38.92
C PRO A 843 13.05 20.65 -37.97
N SER A 844 12.82 19.40 -38.38
CA SER A 844 13.22 18.19 -37.65
C SER A 844 14.74 18.01 -37.51
N LYS A 845 15.55 18.66 -38.35
CA LYS A 845 17.03 18.53 -38.36
C LYS A 845 17.75 19.60 -37.54
N ILE A 846 17.02 20.62 -37.07
CA ILE A 846 17.56 21.73 -36.28
C ILE A 846 17.67 21.32 -34.81
N GLY A 847 18.77 21.69 -34.14
CA GLY A 847 18.96 21.53 -32.70
C GLY A 847 19.29 20.11 -32.25
N ASN A 848 19.83 19.26 -33.12
CA ASN A 848 20.26 17.91 -32.74
C ASN A 848 21.66 17.89 -32.08
N ALA A 849 22.40 19.00 -32.10
CA ALA A 849 23.73 19.09 -31.49
C ALA A 849 23.71 19.33 -29.97
N SER A 850 22.56 19.67 -29.38
CA SER A 850 22.43 19.98 -27.95
C SER A 850 21.36 19.13 -27.27
N CYS A 851 21.67 18.57 -26.10
CA CYS A 851 20.71 17.81 -25.29
C CYS A 851 19.49 18.66 -24.86
N VAL A 852 19.68 19.96 -24.64
CA VAL A 852 18.59 20.90 -24.32
C VAL A 852 17.56 20.92 -25.44
N THR A 853 17.99 21.17 -26.67
CA THR A 853 17.08 21.31 -27.82
C THR A 853 16.47 19.98 -28.24
N LYS A 854 17.18 18.85 -28.07
CA LYS A 854 16.58 17.52 -28.19
C LYS A 854 15.43 17.34 -27.19
N PHE A 855 15.66 17.67 -25.91
CA PHE A 855 14.61 17.58 -24.88
C PHE A 855 13.41 18.49 -25.16
N ILE A 856 13.63 19.75 -25.57
CA ILE A 856 12.53 20.66 -25.94
C ILE A 856 11.71 20.10 -27.13
N LYS A 857 12.37 19.51 -28.14
CA LYS A 857 11.68 18.86 -29.27
C LYS A 857 10.84 17.68 -28.80
N THR A 858 11.37 16.86 -27.89
CA THR A 858 10.63 15.75 -27.27
C THR A 858 9.42 16.27 -26.50
N LEU A 859 9.53 17.37 -25.75
CA LEU A 859 8.36 17.96 -25.13
C LEU A 859 7.33 18.39 -26.18
N LEU A 860 7.73 19.12 -27.22
CA LEU A 860 6.80 19.55 -28.28
C LEU A 860 6.09 18.37 -28.99
N SER A 861 6.75 17.23 -29.16
CA SER A 861 6.10 16.04 -29.75
C SER A 861 5.07 15.38 -28.83
N LEU A 862 5.22 15.48 -27.50
CA LEU A 862 4.24 14.97 -26.53
C LEU A 862 2.88 15.67 -26.61
N MET A 863 2.81 16.85 -27.22
CA MET A 863 1.55 17.54 -27.49
C MET A 863 0.64 16.70 -28.40
N GLU A 864 1.22 16.00 -29.37
CA GLU A 864 0.47 15.22 -30.37
C GLU A 864 0.04 13.85 -29.84
N HIS A 865 0.88 13.23 -28.98
CA HIS A 865 0.77 11.82 -28.60
C HIS A 865 0.55 11.52 -27.11
N GLY A 866 0.35 12.53 -26.25
CA GLY A 866 0.09 12.27 -24.81
C GLY A 866 -0.68 13.37 -24.06
N ALA A 867 -0.38 14.65 -24.32
CA ALA A 867 -0.96 15.76 -23.55
C ALA A 867 -2.50 15.89 -23.68
N LYS A 868 -3.08 15.39 -24.79
CA LYS A 868 -4.53 15.49 -25.05
C LYS A 868 -5.39 14.72 -24.03
N ALA A 869 -4.88 13.63 -23.47
CA ALA A 869 -5.61 12.84 -22.47
C ALA A 869 -5.62 13.52 -21.08
N HIS A 870 -4.70 14.46 -20.82
CA HIS A 870 -4.46 15.02 -19.48
C HIS A 870 -4.60 16.55 -19.41
N LEU A 871 -5.66 17.09 -20.02
CA LEU A 871 -5.86 18.54 -20.17
C LEU A 871 -5.85 19.33 -18.85
N LYS A 872 -6.23 18.71 -17.72
CA LYS A 872 -6.30 19.38 -16.41
C LYS A 872 -4.93 19.74 -15.83
N HIS A 873 -3.85 19.09 -16.25
CA HIS A 873 -2.52 19.19 -15.59
C HIS A 873 -1.47 19.96 -16.40
N LEU A 874 -1.85 20.58 -17.53
CA LEU A 874 -0.90 21.17 -18.49
C LEU A 874 -0.29 22.52 -18.09
N THR A 875 -0.65 23.09 -16.94
CA THR A 875 -0.19 24.43 -16.50
C THR A 875 1.34 24.49 -16.41
N GLU A 876 1.93 23.51 -15.72
CA GLU A 876 3.38 23.43 -15.53
C GLU A 876 4.11 23.02 -16.81
N TYR A 877 3.48 22.20 -17.66
CA TYR A 877 4.02 21.81 -18.98
C TYR A 877 4.17 23.02 -19.92
N PHE A 878 3.13 23.85 -20.06
CA PHE A 878 3.24 25.09 -20.85
C PHE A 878 4.01 26.19 -20.13
N GLY A 879 3.94 26.22 -18.80
CA GLY A 879 4.78 27.06 -17.97
C GLY A 879 6.27 26.81 -18.23
N PHE A 880 6.67 25.54 -18.40
CA PHE A 880 8.03 25.16 -18.74
C PHE A 880 8.49 25.79 -20.07
N LEU A 881 7.74 25.56 -21.15
CA LEU A 881 8.07 26.10 -22.48
C LEU A 881 8.09 27.64 -22.48
N TYR A 882 7.20 28.25 -21.70
CA TYR A 882 7.17 29.70 -21.51
C TYR A 882 8.41 30.23 -20.81
N GLU A 883 8.82 29.62 -19.69
CA GLU A 883 10.03 30.03 -18.99
C GLU A 883 11.29 29.80 -19.85
N PHE A 884 11.38 28.67 -20.57
CA PHE A 884 12.47 28.43 -21.52
C PHE A 884 12.57 29.56 -22.56
N SER A 885 11.44 29.98 -23.15
CA SER A 885 11.43 31.09 -24.11
C SER A 885 11.94 32.41 -23.52
N LYS A 886 11.84 32.61 -22.20
CA LYS A 886 12.25 33.85 -21.52
C LYS A 886 13.72 33.90 -21.15
N MET A 887 14.42 32.76 -21.18
CA MET A 887 15.80 32.69 -20.72
C MET A 887 16.75 33.54 -21.57
N GLY A 888 16.48 33.70 -22.88
CA GLY A 888 17.30 34.48 -23.79
C GLY A 888 16.74 34.54 -25.22
N GLU A 889 17.50 35.17 -26.12
CA GLU A 889 17.12 35.28 -27.53
C GLU A 889 17.27 33.95 -28.29
N GLU A 890 18.32 33.18 -28.01
CA GLU A 890 18.61 31.91 -28.71
C GLU A 890 17.53 30.86 -28.47
N GLU A 891 16.97 30.80 -27.27
CA GLU A 891 15.85 29.91 -26.90
C GLU A 891 14.58 30.25 -27.70
N SER A 892 14.30 31.55 -27.87
CA SER A 892 13.15 32.02 -28.66
C SER A 892 13.35 31.77 -30.15
N LYS A 893 14.56 32.04 -30.67
CA LYS A 893 14.94 31.76 -32.06
C LYS A 893 14.81 30.27 -32.37
N PHE A 894 15.24 29.41 -31.46
CA PHE A 894 15.09 27.97 -31.61
C PHE A 894 13.62 27.53 -31.67
N LEU A 895 12.77 27.97 -30.74
CA LEU A 895 11.33 27.65 -30.75
C LEU A 895 10.64 28.10 -32.04
N LEU A 896 11.01 29.27 -32.57
CA LEU A 896 10.53 29.76 -33.86
C LEU A 896 11.05 28.91 -35.04
N ALA A 897 12.33 28.52 -35.02
CA ALA A 897 12.94 27.71 -36.07
C ALA A 897 12.33 26.30 -36.18
N VAL A 898 11.87 25.73 -35.06
CA VAL A 898 11.22 24.40 -35.05
C VAL A 898 9.70 24.44 -35.26
N GLY A 899 9.10 25.62 -35.45
CA GLY A 899 7.65 25.76 -35.69
C GLY A 899 6.77 25.53 -34.46
N ALA A 900 7.23 25.90 -33.26
CA ALA A 900 6.51 25.65 -32.02
C ALA A 900 5.13 26.32 -31.96
N ILE A 901 4.94 27.48 -32.61
CA ILE A 901 3.64 28.18 -32.66
C ILE A 901 2.62 27.31 -33.39
N HIS A 902 2.98 26.80 -34.57
CA HIS A 902 2.14 25.90 -35.35
C HIS A 902 1.73 24.66 -34.55
N SER A 903 2.67 23.99 -33.87
CA SER A 903 2.39 22.81 -33.05
C SER A 903 1.40 23.11 -31.91
N MET A 904 1.58 24.22 -31.19
CA MET A 904 0.67 24.59 -30.09
C MET A 904 -0.74 24.97 -30.60
N VAL A 905 -0.83 25.71 -31.72
CA VAL A 905 -2.11 26.08 -32.32
C VAL A 905 -2.83 24.83 -32.85
N HIS A 906 -2.12 23.92 -33.52
CA HIS A 906 -2.67 22.67 -34.01
C HIS A 906 -3.16 21.78 -32.85
N PHE A 907 -2.39 21.68 -31.77
CA PHE A 907 -2.81 21.02 -30.53
C PHE A 907 -4.11 21.61 -29.97
N TYR A 908 -4.21 22.94 -29.90
CA TYR A 908 -5.40 23.64 -29.40
C TYR A 908 -6.65 23.39 -30.27
N LEU A 909 -6.50 23.50 -31.59
CA LEU A 909 -7.60 23.35 -32.54
C LEU A 909 -8.04 21.89 -32.74
N GLY A 910 -7.12 20.94 -32.60
CA GLY A 910 -7.37 19.50 -32.72
C GLY A 910 -8.19 18.88 -31.59
N GLN A 911 -8.60 19.65 -30.57
CA GLN A 911 -9.42 19.20 -29.44
C GLN A 911 -10.88 18.85 -29.80
N LYS A 912 -11.33 19.03 -31.05
CA LYS A 912 -12.74 18.90 -31.44
C LYS A 912 -13.10 17.66 -32.26
N ALA A 913 -12.19 16.70 -32.43
CA ALA A 913 -12.40 15.60 -33.38
C ALA A 913 -12.82 14.24 -32.80
N ASN A 914 -12.77 13.98 -31.48
CA ASN A 914 -13.15 12.67 -30.93
C ASN A 914 -14.00 12.79 -29.66
N ASP A 915 -15.32 12.77 -29.83
CA ASP A 915 -16.21 12.09 -28.89
C ASP A 915 -16.24 10.62 -29.33
N PHE A 916 -15.34 9.77 -28.83
CA PHE A 916 -15.45 8.32 -28.99
C PHE A 916 -14.86 7.60 -27.78
N VAL A 917 -15.78 6.92 -27.09
CA VAL A 917 -15.71 5.62 -26.40
C VAL A 917 -14.30 5.12 -26.07
N ASP A 918 -13.98 5.12 -24.78
CA ASP A 918 -12.90 4.33 -24.21
C ASP A 918 -13.33 2.84 -24.16
N VAL A 919 -12.71 2.02 -24.99
CA VAL A 919 -12.48 0.60 -24.69
C VAL A 919 -10.98 0.40 -24.87
N SER A 920 -10.24 0.61 -23.80
CA SER A 920 -8.91 0.04 -23.65
C SER A 920 -8.84 -0.66 -22.30
N GLU A 921 -8.66 -1.98 -22.36
CA GLU A 921 -8.43 -2.85 -21.22
C GLU A 921 -7.13 -2.43 -20.52
N GLY A 922 -7.27 -1.93 -19.30
CA GLY A 922 -6.18 -1.62 -18.38
C GLY A 922 -6.82 -1.44 -17.01
N GLU A 923 -6.67 -2.46 -16.17
CA GLU A 923 -7.20 -2.50 -14.82
C GLU A 923 -6.63 -1.34 -13.98
N GLU A 924 -7.37 -0.24 -13.89
CA GLU A 924 -7.33 0.78 -12.82
C GLU A 924 -8.48 1.76 -13.07
N GLU A 925 -9.70 1.28 -12.82
CA GLU A 925 -10.89 2.14 -12.78
C GLU A 925 -10.88 2.93 -11.47
N GLU A 926 -10.42 4.18 -11.52
CA GLU A 926 -10.82 5.20 -10.55
C GLU A 926 -12.35 5.22 -10.46
N GLU A 927 -12.91 5.35 -9.25
CA GLU A 927 -14.34 5.52 -9.00
C GLU A 927 -14.92 6.61 -9.91
N VAL A 928 -15.62 6.19 -10.97
CA VAL A 928 -16.41 7.08 -11.82
C VAL A 928 -17.66 7.47 -11.03
N VAL A 929 -17.49 8.41 -10.11
CA VAL A 929 -18.61 9.27 -9.70
C VAL A 929 -18.98 10.07 -10.95
N ALA A 930 -20.11 9.72 -11.55
CA ALA A 930 -20.69 10.44 -12.67
C ALA A 930 -21.03 11.87 -12.24
N LEU A 931 -20.05 12.78 -12.37
CA LEU A 931 -20.24 14.21 -12.23
C LEU A 931 -20.90 14.75 -13.51
N PRO A 932 -21.76 15.78 -13.41
CA PRO A 932 -22.42 16.36 -14.57
C PRO A 932 -21.40 16.88 -15.58
N ASN A 933 -21.64 16.60 -16.86
CA ASN A 933 -20.91 17.14 -18.00
C ASN A 933 -21.11 18.66 -18.10
N ASP A 934 -20.42 19.42 -17.24
CA ASP A 934 -20.43 20.88 -17.27
C ASP A 934 -19.17 21.45 -17.95
N LYS A 935 -19.44 22.42 -18.83
CA LYS A 935 -18.53 23.11 -19.75
C LYS A 935 -17.35 23.83 -19.06
N TYR A 936 -16.33 23.11 -18.62
CA TYR A 936 -15.09 23.71 -18.13
C TYR A 936 -13.89 23.28 -18.99
N LYS A 937 -13.51 24.13 -19.94
CA LYS A 937 -12.18 24.05 -20.57
C LYS A 937 -11.13 24.65 -19.62
N PRO A 938 -9.93 24.06 -19.52
CA PRO A 938 -9.08 24.28 -18.36
C PRO A 938 -8.21 25.55 -18.47
N ALA A 939 -8.14 26.30 -17.37
CA ALA A 939 -7.17 27.38 -17.15
C ALA A 939 -5.69 26.93 -17.28
N SER A 940 -5.45 25.63 -17.42
CA SER A 940 -4.13 25.04 -17.66
C SER A 940 -3.48 25.48 -18.98
N LEU A 941 -4.26 25.99 -19.93
CA LEU A 941 -3.77 26.46 -21.24
C LEU A 941 -3.35 27.94 -21.24
N ASP A 942 -3.52 28.67 -20.13
CA ASP A 942 -3.20 30.10 -20.04
C ASP A 942 -1.74 30.41 -20.40
N LYS A 943 -0.81 29.53 -19.99
CA LYS A 943 0.62 29.67 -20.29
C LYS A 943 0.94 29.40 -21.77
N MET A 944 0.18 28.52 -22.43
CA MET A 944 0.32 28.27 -23.88
C MET A 944 0.02 29.54 -24.66
N ILE A 945 -1.10 30.20 -24.35
CA ILE A 945 -1.47 31.46 -24.98
C ILE A 945 -0.41 32.54 -24.75
N THR A 946 0.06 32.65 -23.50
CA THR A 946 1.10 33.62 -23.14
C THR A 946 2.39 33.38 -23.93
N LEU A 947 2.78 32.12 -24.12
CA LEU A 947 3.94 31.72 -24.90
C LEU A 947 3.76 32.08 -26.39
N ILE A 948 2.62 31.75 -27.01
CA ILE A 948 2.34 32.10 -28.41
C ILE A 948 2.43 33.61 -28.61
N ALA A 949 1.75 34.40 -27.76
CA ALA A 949 1.79 35.87 -27.83
C ALA A 949 3.22 36.42 -27.69
N SER A 950 4.01 35.85 -26.77
CA SER A 950 5.40 36.24 -26.56
C SER A 950 6.31 35.88 -27.74
N LEU A 951 6.14 34.71 -28.37
CA LEU A 951 6.95 34.29 -29.50
C LEU A 951 6.67 35.14 -30.75
N VAL A 952 5.41 35.48 -31.00
CA VAL A 952 5.02 36.38 -32.11
C VAL A 952 5.62 37.78 -31.94
N GLU A 953 5.66 38.32 -30.72
CA GLU A 953 6.32 39.61 -30.51
C GLU A 953 7.85 39.52 -30.66
N LYS A 954 8.46 38.42 -30.20
CA LYS A 954 9.90 38.17 -30.31
C LYS A 954 10.38 37.83 -31.71
N SER A 955 9.50 37.41 -32.63
CA SER A 955 9.86 37.16 -34.04
C SER A 955 10.07 38.45 -34.83
N ARG A 956 10.05 39.63 -34.20
CA ARG A 956 10.20 40.92 -34.88
C ARG A 956 11.66 41.24 -35.15
N ASP A 957 11.93 41.69 -36.38
CA ASP A 957 13.23 42.26 -36.72
C ASP A 957 13.38 43.73 -36.27
N SER A 958 14.56 44.31 -36.48
CA SER A 958 14.87 45.71 -36.16
C SER A 958 13.99 46.73 -36.90
N ASN A 959 13.32 46.30 -37.98
CA ASN A 959 12.38 47.12 -38.76
C ASN A 959 10.91 46.89 -38.34
N VAL A 960 10.67 46.18 -37.23
CA VAL A 960 9.32 45.90 -36.71
C VAL A 960 8.49 45.10 -37.72
N LYS A 961 9.12 44.22 -38.51
CA LYS A 961 8.42 43.23 -39.35
C LYS A 961 8.45 41.85 -38.70
N LEU A 962 7.36 41.10 -38.84
CA LEU A 962 7.25 39.74 -38.34
C LEU A 962 8.07 38.78 -39.22
N GLN A 963 8.99 38.04 -38.62
CA GLN A 963 9.79 36.99 -39.24
C GLN A 963 9.29 35.62 -38.77
N LEU A 964 8.03 35.30 -39.09
CA LEU A 964 7.43 34.00 -38.81
C LEU A 964 7.54 33.10 -40.05
N SER A 965 7.66 31.80 -39.83
CA SER A 965 7.53 30.82 -40.92
C SER A 965 6.11 30.88 -41.51
N GLU A 966 5.94 30.47 -42.78
CA GLU A 966 4.60 30.42 -43.40
C GLU A 966 3.62 29.57 -42.59
N LYS A 967 4.10 28.47 -41.97
CA LYS A 967 3.27 27.59 -41.13
C LYS A 967 2.84 28.26 -39.83
N ASP A 968 3.74 28.99 -39.16
CA ASP A 968 3.45 29.67 -37.90
C ASP A 968 2.55 30.88 -38.12
N TYR A 969 2.86 31.71 -39.13
CA TYR A 969 2.03 32.85 -39.51
C TYR A 969 0.64 32.38 -39.94
N GLY A 970 0.58 31.33 -40.77
CA GLY A 970 -0.66 30.72 -41.23
C GLY A 970 -1.54 30.21 -40.08
N ALA A 971 -0.94 29.64 -39.03
CA ALA A 971 -1.66 29.12 -37.87
C ALA A 971 -2.36 30.21 -37.04
N VAL A 972 -1.73 31.39 -36.87
CA VAL A 972 -2.27 32.46 -36.01
C VAL A 972 -3.03 33.56 -36.76
N ALA A 973 -2.72 33.79 -38.04
CA ALA A 973 -3.19 34.94 -38.81
C ALA A 973 -3.84 34.60 -40.16
N GLU A 974 -3.83 33.35 -40.63
CA GLU A 974 -4.49 32.96 -41.88
C GLU A 974 -5.62 31.93 -41.65
N GLY A 975 -6.37 31.64 -42.72
CA GLY A 975 -7.56 30.80 -42.69
C GLY A 975 -8.87 31.59 -42.57
N LYS A 976 -9.94 31.07 -43.19
CA LYS A 976 -11.26 31.72 -43.19
C LYS A 976 -11.77 31.87 -41.75
N GLY A 977 -11.90 33.12 -41.28
CA GLY A 977 -12.45 33.43 -39.96
C GLY A 977 -11.48 33.26 -38.79
N PHE A 978 -10.17 33.23 -39.02
CA PHE A 978 -9.13 33.15 -37.97
C PHE A 978 -9.40 32.08 -36.90
N PRO A 979 -9.38 30.78 -37.26
CA PRO A 979 -9.89 29.70 -36.41
C PRO A 979 -9.31 29.68 -34.99
N PHE A 980 -8.00 29.94 -34.85
CA PHE A 980 -7.33 30.01 -33.56
C PHE A 980 -7.85 31.17 -32.69
N LEU A 981 -7.77 32.41 -33.18
CA LEU A 981 -8.23 33.60 -32.45
C LEU A 981 -9.72 33.52 -32.11
N TYR A 982 -10.56 33.11 -33.07
CA TYR A 982 -11.99 32.92 -32.87
C TYR A 982 -12.27 31.95 -31.72
N GLN A 983 -11.65 30.77 -31.77
CA GLN A 983 -11.92 29.71 -30.81
C GLN A 983 -11.38 30.07 -29.43
N GLN A 984 -10.22 30.73 -29.36
CA GLN A 984 -9.63 31.21 -28.12
C GLN A 984 -10.49 32.27 -27.42
N ILE A 985 -10.99 33.25 -28.17
CA ILE A 985 -11.89 34.28 -27.64
C ILE A 985 -13.17 33.61 -27.14
N LYS A 986 -13.75 32.72 -27.95
CA LYS A 986 -14.97 31.98 -27.59
C LYS A 986 -14.81 31.17 -26.29
N ASP A 987 -13.66 30.52 -26.10
CA ASP A 987 -13.36 29.72 -24.91
C ASP A 987 -12.94 30.58 -23.69
N ASN A 988 -12.76 31.90 -23.87
CA ASN A 988 -12.42 32.85 -22.81
C ASN A 988 -11.09 32.52 -22.07
N ILE A 989 -10.08 32.01 -22.80
CA ILE A 989 -8.78 31.61 -22.25
C ILE A 989 -7.77 32.76 -22.40
N ASN A 990 -7.32 33.31 -21.27
CA ASN A 990 -6.30 34.37 -21.16
C ASN A 990 -6.48 35.53 -22.17
N LEU A 991 -7.65 36.20 -22.12
CA LEU A 991 -8.01 37.29 -23.04
C LEU A 991 -7.01 38.45 -23.07
N GLN A 992 -6.30 38.70 -21.97
CA GLN A 992 -5.27 39.73 -21.91
C GLN A 992 -4.10 39.42 -22.85
N GLN A 993 -3.66 38.16 -22.92
CA GLN A 993 -2.61 37.75 -23.84
C GLN A 993 -3.14 37.57 -25.27
N THR A 994 -4.42 37.20 -25.45
CA THR A 994 -5.09 37.28 -26.76
C THR A 994 -5.05 38.70 -27.34
N ARG A 995 -5.33 39.71 -26.49
CA ARG A 995 -5.24 41.13 -26.88
C ARG A 995 -3.81 41.48 -27.29
N ASN A 996 -2.81 41.08 -26.52
CA ASN A 996 -1.40 41.30 -26.87
C ASN A 996 -1.02 40.64 -28.20
N LEU A 997 -1.49 39.42 -28.44
CA LEU A 997 -1.31 38.71 -29.71
C LEU A 997 -1.95 39.47 -30.88
N ILE A 998 -3.19 39.93 -30.74
CA ILE A 998 -3.88 40.73 -31.78
C ILE A 998 -3.11 42.03 -32.05
N HIS A 999 -2.68 42.75 -31.00
CA HIS A 999 -1.86 43.96 -31.17
C HIS A 999 -0.55 43.66 -31.88
N SER A 1000 0.13 42.57 -31.52
CA SER A 1000 1.37 42.16 -32.17
C SER A 1000 1.12 41.82 -33.64
N LEU A 1001 0.12 41.01 -33.99
CA LEU A 1001 -0.17 40.67 -35.39
C LEU A 1001 -0.55 41.88 -36.25
N CYS A 1002 -1.30 42.84 -35.69
CA CYS A 1002 -1.82 43.98 -36.42
C CYS A 1002 -0.87 45.20 -36.50
N ARG A 1003 0.25 45.20 -35.79
CA ARG A 1003 1.20 46.33 -35.80
C ARG A 1003 1.79 46.50 -37.21
N GLY A 1004 1.47 47.62 -37.86
CA GLY A 1004 1.81 47.90 -39.26
C GLY A 1004 0.88 47.29 -40.31
N ASN A 1005 -0.21 46.62 -39.93
CA ASN A 1005 -1.17 45.99 -40.86
C ASN A 1005 -2.64 46.31 -40.49
N ASN A 1006 -3.13 47.47 -40.97
CA ASN A 1006 -4.50 47.91 -40.72
C ASN A 1006 -5.57 47.01 -41.36
N GLN A 1007 -5.25 46.35 -42.48
CA GLN A 1007 -6.20 45.47 -43.18
C GLN A 1007 -6.48 44.20 -42.38
N LEU A 1008 -5.44 43.63 -41.75
CA LEU A 1008 -5.59 42.50 -40.83
C LEU A 1008 -6.41 42.90 -39.60
N ALA A 1009 -6.17 44.09 -39.03
CA ALA A 1009 -6.95 44.60 -37.91
C ALA A 1009 -8.45 44.71 -38.25
N GLN A 1010 -8.78 45.27 -39.42
CA GLN A 1010 -10.17 45.36 -39.89
C GLN A 1010 -10.79 43.97 -40.08
N SER A 1011 -10.02 43.01 -40.61
CA SER A 1011 -10.49 41.64 -40.85
C SER A 1011 -10.78 40.88 -39.54
N ILE A 1012 -9.94 41.06 -38.51
CA ILE A 1012 -10.15 40.48 -37.17
C ILE A 1012 -11.38 41.10 -36.50
N ILE A 1013 -11.58 42.43 -36.58
CA ILE A 1013 -12.79 43.06 -36.03
C ILE A 1013 -14.05 42.60 -36.77
N CYS A 1014 -14.01 42.44 -38.09
CA CYS A 1014 -15.11 41.84 -38.85
C CYS A 1014 -15.42 40.42 -38.39
N MET A 1015 -14.40 39.59 -38.12
CA MET A 1015 -14.58 38.25 -37.56
C MET A 1015 -15.27 38.29 -36.19
N ILE A 1016 -14.82 39.16 -35.28
CA ILE A 1016 -15.41 39.30 -33.94
C ILE A 1016 -16.87 39.75 -34.05
N SER A 1017 -17.18 40.71 -34.93
CA SER A 1017 -18.55 41.17 -35.19
C SER A 1017 -19.44 40.03 -35.71
N GLN A 1018 -18.95 39.28 -36.71
CA GLN A 1018 -19.67 38.11 -37.25
C GLN A 1018 -19.87 37.02 -36.19
N ALA A 1019 -18.93 36.84 -35.26
CA ALA A 1019 -19.05 35.91 -34.15
C ALA A 1019 -20.18 36.30 -33.19
N ILE A 1020 -20.28 37.59 -32.86
CA ILE A 1020 -21.34 38.13 -32.02
C ILE A 1020 -22.71 37.92 -32.69
N SER A 1021 -22.83 38.20 -33.99
CA SER A 1021 -24.08 37.98 -34.73
C SER A 1021 -24.48 36.51 -34.83
N ARG A 1022 -23.53 35.57 -34.93
CA ARG A 1022 -23.81 34.13 -35.05
C ARG A 1022 -24.12 33.42 -33.74
N HIS A 1023 -23.69 33.97 -32.60
CA HIS A 1023 -23.77 33.32 -31.29
C HIS A 1023 -24.29 34.28 -30.22
N SER A 1024 -25.53 34.76 -30.39
CA SER A 1024 -26.12 35.78 -29.52
C SER A 1024 -26.07 35.45 -28.03
N ASP A 1025 -26.36 34.19 -27.68
CA ASP A 1025 -26.51 33.71 -26.31
C ASP A 1025 -25.15 33.47 -25.59
N THR A 1026 -24.03 33.48 -26.33
CA THR A 1026 -22.67 33.26 -25.80
C THR A 1026 -21.67 34.34 -26.27
N SER A 1027 -22.17 35.54 -26.55
CA SER A 1027 -21.41 36.67 -27.11
C SER A 1027 -20.48 37.39 -26.10
N GLN A 1028 -20.65 37.13 -24.80
CA GLN A 1028 -19.93 37.80 -23.71
C GLN A 1028 -18.39 37.83 -23.86
N PRO A 1029 -17.69 36.72 -24.20
CA PRO A 1029 -16.23 36.74 -24.37
C PRO A 1029 -15.76 37.67 -25.50
N PHE A 1030 -16.57 37.81 -26.55
CA PHE A 1030 -16.27 38.70 -27.68
C PHE A 1030 -16.39 40.17 -27.26
N PHE A 1031 -17.39 40.55 -26.46
CA PHE A 1031 -17.47 41.91 -25.90
C PHE A 1031 -16.33 42.22 -24.90
N LYS A 1032 -15.87 41.22 -24.13
CA LYS A 1032 -14.69 41.37 -23.25
C LYS A 1032 -13.41 41.65 -24.04
N ILE A 1033 -13.14 40.93 -25.13
CA ILE A 1033 -11.95 41.22 -25.95
C ILE A 1033 -12.07 42.57 -26.66
N LEU A 1034 -13.27 42.97 -27.11
CA LEU A 1034 -13.50 44.32 -27.67
C LEU A 1034 -13.15 45.40 -26.64
N THR A 1035 -13.60 45.25 -25.40
CA THR A 1035 -13.23 46.14 -24.28
C THR A 1035 -11.73 46.27 -24.13
N LEU A 1036 -11.01 45.14 -24.07
CA LEU A 1036 -9.55 45.12 -23.89
C LEU A 1036 -8.81 45.80 -25.06
N LEU A 1037 -9.33 45.68 -26.30
CA LEU A 1037 -8.75 46.31 -27.49
C LEU A 1037 -9.02 47.83 -27.53
N THR A 1038 -10.15 48.30 -26.99
CA THR A 1038 -10.56 49.72 -27.03
C THR A 1038 -10.07 50.57 -25.85
N GLU A 1039 -9.66 49.95 -24.73
CA GLU A 1039 -9.13 50.65 -23.55
C GLU A 1039 -7.72 51.25 -23.76
N SER A 1040 -7.01 50.90 -24.84
CA SER A 1040 -5.58 51.19 -25.02
C SER A 1040 -5.21 52.60 -25.52
N THR A 1041 -6.03 53.64 -25.28
CA THR A 1041 -5.78 55.00 -25.81
C THR A 1041 -5.67 56.12 -24.77
N ALA A 1042 -5.23 55.81 -23.55
CA ALA A 1042 -4.96 56.84 -22.56
C ALA A 1042 -3.64 56.59 -21.79
N GLN A 1043 -2.52 57.06 -22.35
CA GLN A 1043 -1.54 57.94 -21.68
C GLN A 1043 -0.33 58.18 -22.60
N GLY A 1044 0.04 59.45 -22.75
CA GLY A 1044 0.95 59.93 -23.78
C GLY A 1044 2.43 59.80 -23.46
N SER A 1045 3.20 59.55 -24.50
CA SER A 1045 4.51 60.15 -24.78
C SER A 1045 4.86 59.77 -26.23
N GLY A 1046 5.19 60.77 -27.05
CA GLY A 1046 5.31 60.64 -28.49
C GLY A 1046 6.24 59.51 -28.98
N GLY A 1047 5.85 58.89 -30.10
CA GLY A 1047 6.74 58.03 -30.89
C GLY A 1047 6.06 56.77 -31.46
N SER A 1048 5.53 56.90 -32.68
CA SER A 1048 5.33 55.88 -33.74
C SER A 1048 3.87 55.61 -34.17
N SER A 1049 3.57 56.04 -35.39
CA SER A 1049 2.27 55.99 -36.08
C SER A 1049 1.91 54.62 -36.68
N SER A 1050 2.30 53.51 -36.03
CA SER A 1050 2.22 52.17 -36.64
C SER A 1050 1.16 51.23 -36.05
N GLN A 1051 0.43 51.63 -35.01
CA GLN A 1051 -0.60 50.79 -34.38
C GLN A 1051 -2.02 51.14 -34.86
N PRO A 1052 -2.86 50.16 -35.26
CA PRO A 1052 -4.23 50.41 -35.67
C PRO A 1052 -5.07 50.99 -34.54
N CYS A 1053 -5.95 51.96 -34.86
CA CYS A 1053 -6.94 52.49 -33.93
C CYS A 1053 -8.12 51.53 -33.80
N PHE A 1054 -8.00 50.54 -32.91
CA PHE A 1054 -9.06 49.55 -32.68
C PHE A 1054 -10.38 50.19 -32.26
N THR A 1055 -10.37 51.29 -31.49
CA THR A 1055 -11.58 52.04 -31.13
C THR A 1055 -12.38 52.45 -32.36
N GLN A 1056 -11.75 53.01 -33.40
CA GLN A 1056 -12.48 53.40 -34.62
C GLN A 1056 -13.02 52.19 -35.39
N LEU A 1057 -12.24 51.11 -35.49
CA LEU A 1057 -12.65 49.89 -36.19
C LEU A 1057 -13.84 49.21 -35.51
N VAL A 1058 -13.85 49.17 -34.18
CA VAL A 1058 -14.93 48.56 -33.38
C VAL A 1058 -16.21 49.39 -33.53
N LEU A 1059 -16.13 50.72 -33.39
CA LEU A 1059 -17.31 51.59 -33.51
C LEU A 1059 -18.02 51.48 -34.85
N GLN A 1060 -17.29 51.23 -35.95
CA GLN A 1060 -17.90 50.99 -37.27
C GLN A 1060 -18.80 49.74 -37.33
N LYS A 1061 -18.66 48.80 -36.38
CA LYS A 1061 -19.33 47.50 -36.38
C LYS A 1061 -20.24 47.26 -35.17
N VAL A 1062 -20.14 48.09 -34.12
CA VAL A 1062 -20.93 47.91 -32.88
C VAL A 1062 -22.44 47.95 -33.12
N TRP A 1063 -22.94 48.78 -34.03
CA TRP A 1063 -24.38 48.79 -34.33
C TRP A 1063 -24.86 47.52 -35.06
N GLU A 1064 -24.02 46.91 -35.91
CA GLU A 1064 -24.31 45.59 -36.51
C GLU A 1064 -24.41 44.51 -35.41
N ALA A 1065 -23.59 44.61 -34.35
CA ALA A 1065 -23.69 43.75 -33.18
C ALA A 1065 -24.93 44.03 -32.32
N ALA A 1066 -25.38 45.30 -32.24
CA ALA A 1066 -26.56 45.71 -31.49
C ALA A 1066 -27.87 45.23 -32.13
N GLU A 1067 -27.92 45.05 -33.46
CA GLU A 1067 -29.09 44.44 -34.14
C GLU A 1067 -29.34 43.00 -33.69
N CYS A 1068 -28.28 42.23 -33.41
CA CYS A 1068 -28.38 40.84 -32.97
C CYS A 1068 -28.37 40.67 -31.44
N CYS A 1069 -27.60 41.50 -30.73
CA CYS A 1069 -27.36 41.43 -29.29
C CYS A 1069 -27.54 42.81 -28.61
N PRO A 1070 -28.74 43.41 -28.68
CA PRO A 1070 -28.94 44.82 -28.33
C PRO A 1070 -28.56 45.15 -26.90
N TYR A 1071 -28.92 44.29 -25.94
CA TYR A 1071 -28.58 44.49 -24.53
C TYR A 1071 -27.07 44.51 -24.27
N SER A 1072 -26.34 43.48 -24.72
CA SER A 1072 -24.88 43.36 -24.50
C SER A 1072 -24.09 44.46 -25.21
N ALA A 1073 -24.56 44.90 -26.40
CA ALA A 1073 -23.92 45.98 -27.14
C ALA A 1073 -24.11 47.35 -26.47
N LEU A 1074 -25.32 47.64 -25.95
CA LEU A 1074 -25.60 48.87 -25.22
C LEU A 1074 -24.88 48.90 -23.86
N ASP A 1075 -24.86 47.78 -23.13
CA ASP A 1075 -24.13 47.65 -21.87
C ASP A 1075 -22.61 47.88 -22.07
N TRP A 1076 -22.05 47.32 -23.16
CA TRP A 1076 -20.67 47.59 -23.55
C TRP A 1076 -20.45 49.07 -23.90
N LEU A 1077 -21.35 49.69 -24.66
CA LEU A 1077 -21.25 51.13 -25.01
C LEU A 1077 -21.34 52.01 -23.77
N ALA A 1078 -22.28 51.75 -22.86
CA ALA A 1078 -22.43 52.49 -21.59
C ALA A 1078 -21.13 52.45 -20.78
N LEU A 1079 -20.50 51.28 -20.70
CA LEU A 1079 -19.19 51.11 -20.06
C LEU A 1079 -18.09 51.91 -20.79
N GLN A 1080 -18.00 51.82 -22.11
CA GLN A 1080 -16.94 52.46 -22.89
C GLN A 1080 -17.07 53.98 -23.00
N VAL A 1081 -18.29 54.52 -23.00
CA VAL A 1081 -18.55 55.98 -23.05
C VAL A 1081 -17.90 56.68 -21.85
N THR A 1082 -17.92 56.07 -20.67
CA THR A 1082 -17.28 56.63 -19.47
C THR A 1082 -15.75 56.55 -19.49
N ARG A 1083 -15.18 55.65 -20.30
CA ARG A 1083 -13.74 55.30 -20.30
C ARG A 1083 -12.97 55.81 -21.51
N ASN A 1084 -13.64 56.09 -22.65
CA ASN A 1084 -12.99 56.45 -23.90
C ASN A 1084 -13.67 57.68 -24.55
N ARG A 1085 -12.92 58.79 -24.66
CA ARG A 1085 -13.41 60.06 -25.22
C ARG A 1085 -13.88 59.95 -26.67
N LEU A 1086 -13.26 59.09 -27.47
CA LEU A 1086 -13.65 58.87 -28.87
C LEU A 1086 -15.00 58.17 -28.96
N VAL A 1087 -15.28 57.21 -28.06
CA VAL A 1087 -16.57 56.52 -27.97
C VAL A 1087 -17.66 57.50 -27.53
N HIS A 1088 -17.40 58.29 -26.49
CA HIS A 1088 -18.34 59.33 -26.02
C HIS A 1088 -18.72 60.32 -27.13
N GLN A 1089 -17.72 60.86 -27.86
CA GLN A 1089 -17.98 61.79 -28.96
C GLN A 1089 -18.75 61.13 -30.11
N TRP A 1090 -18.41 59.87 -30.45
CA TRP A 1090 -19.04 59.14 -31.54
C TRP A 1090 -20.51 58.77 -31.23
N VAL A 1091 -20.81 58.31 -30.02
CA VAL A 1091 -22.17 57.97 -29.57
C VAL A 1091 -23.08 59.21 -29.63
N LEU A 1092 -22.61 60.37 -29.15
CA LEU A 1092 -23.35 61.63 -29.23
C LEU A 1092 -23.56 62.08 -30.68
N SER A 1093 -22.55 61.94 -31.54
CA SER A 1093 -22.66 62.33 -32.95
C SER A 1093 -23.60 61.44 -33.78
N SER A 1094 -23.96 60.27 -33.25
CA SER A 1094 -24.87 59.30 -33.89
C SER A 1094 -26.20 59.16 -33.16
N MET A 1095 -26.51 60.02 -32.19
CA MET A 1095 -27.68 59.89 -31.30
C MET A 1095 -29.00 59.68 -32.07
N ASP A 1096 -29.20 60.41 -33.17
CA ASP A 1096 -30.42 60.35 -33.97
C ASP A 1096 -30.65 58.98 -34.64
N SER A 1097 -29.62 58.15 -34.81
CA SER A 1097 -29.73 56.87 -35.53
C SER A 1097 -30.05 55.66 -34.64
N TRP A 1098 -29.87 55.77 -33.32
CA TRP A 1098 -29.99 54.61 -32.42
C TRP A 1098 -30.88 54.85 -31.19
N LEU A 1099 -31.06 56.11 -30.75
CA LEU A 1099 -31.78 56.45 -29.52
C LEU A 1099 -33.25 56.00 -29.57
N GLU A 1100 -33.96 56.35 -30.63
CA GLU A 1100 -35.36 55.95 -30.82
C GLU A 1100 -35.49 54.43 -30.96
N HIS A 1101 -34.62 53.83 -31.76
CA HIS A 1101 -34.70 52.42 -32.12
C HIS A 1101 -34.47 51.47 -30.92
N PHE A 1102 -33.44 51.74 -30.10
CA PHE A 1102 -33.06 50.84 -29.01
C PHE A 1102 -33.59 51.27 -27.63
N LEU A 1103 -33.60 52.57 -27.30
CA LEU A 1103 -33.97 53.03 -25.95
C LEU A 1103 -35.45 53.39 -25.79
N ILE A 1104 -36.12 53.85 -26.86
CA ILE A 1104 -37.52 54.30 -26.80
C ILE A 1104 -38.48 53.21 -27.30
N ALA A 1105 -38.27 52.71 -28.52
CA ALA A 1105 -39.23 51.86 -29.24
C ALA A 1105 -39.00 50.34 -29.06
N HIS A 1106 -37.88 49.90 -28.48
CA HIS A 1106 -37.56 48.47 -28.42
C HIS A 1106 -38.49 47.69 -27.46
N SER A 1107 -38.97 46.53 -27.91
CA SER A 1107 -39.92 45.67 -27.16
C SER A 1107 -39.37 45.06 -25.86
N ASN A 1108 -38.05 45.06 -25.66
CA ASN A 1108 -37.39 44.42 -24.52
C ASN A 1108 -37.01 45.49 -23.49
N GLN A 1109 -37.58 45.41 -22.29
CA GLN A 1109 -37.35 46.39 -21.23
C GLN A 1109 -35.88 46.49 -20.79
N ARG A 1110 -35.12 45.40 -20.84
CA ARG A 1110 -33.69 45.44 -20.50
C ARG A 1110 -32.87 46.24 -21.51
N VAL A 1111 -33.25 46.20 -22.79
CA VAL A 1111 -32.61 47.00 -23.85
C VAL A 1111 -32.95 48.48 -23.68
N ARG A 1112 -34.22 48.80 -23.37
CA ARG A 1112 -34.66 50.18 -23.12
C ARG A 1112 -33.96 50.84 -21.92
N ASN A 1113 -33.53 50.03 -20.96
CA ASN A 1113 -32.79 50.48 -19.77
C ASN A 1113 -31.26 50.32 -19.91
N GLY A 1114 -30.76 49.92 -21.09
CA GLY A 1114 -29.40 49.38 -21.26
C GLY A 1114 -28.28 50.40 -21.45
N MET A 1115 -28.52 51.70 -21.30
CA MET A 1115 -27.54 52.75 -21.57
C MET A 1115 -27.56 53.91 -20.58
#